data_AF-A0A817Y836-F1
#
_entry.id   AF-A0A817Y836-F1
#
_cell.length_a   1.000
_cell.length_b   1.000
_cell.length_c   1.000
_cell.angle_alpha   90.00
_cell.angle_beta   90.00
_cell.angle_gamma   90.00
#
_symmetry.space_group_name_H-M   'P 1'
#
loop_
_entity.id
_entity.type
_entity.pdbx_description
1 polymer ?
#
loop_
_entity_poly.entity_id
_entity_poly.type
_entity_poly.pdbx_seq_one_letter_code
_entity_poly.pdbx_strand_id
1 'polypeptide(L)'
;MVIECVCCDTRIDSKNYRPFRGIAMRLFVSARTNLYLPDSGSICNACRMSYLKWRNNTEFISVLNRLEEEEPNESMMDIDDKDDDGNNECVTAAPSNDSINTNVVTLPLNISVSSHHRCVVCRENVNSTCTVSDEDRDLLFMQSNIFIPKGSRCCPDHVVDGRLINEDLNKIRPRDIMQTSFSSTDILKWLDKFRNHFNSIRYFDFDPPFSMSESDCYNLTGISKANFEHLIKLLADSNIKNSSNRSFRNAVGLFLTKLRLGISNKVLTTIFQFSNSQAVSRTLAAVRQAMLTHFVPHYLGFNHISRQEVIDNHSSPLATQLLTDKPNTVVLVIDGTYLYIQVRNKSRNNELQRRTYNIHKHRSLVKPLLITTTTGYIIAAYGPYLSDNSNNDAAIQKDILIKNKDGILDWIAEHDLAVVDRGFRDSTGMMRALGLDVCMPDFLNGRHRFDALEANRSRFISKIRWVVESANGRVKHFKWLDQTIQNTTIPQIRDYLQIACALVNAYRASAISSFSNYDQIASKLLAHLHEPNSLRTRLNNEVLRWSKDDASNIVGFPILTIDQIRLITVGIFQLKQARSYSEEHCSTTDLNNQADFPLQICNTDSQLIRIRFQSRHSNAKSYYTYIQFSTEEIQNSCCDCPIGDRQVGVCSHRAAAIWFLAYQRHQNDVSRNQPSGSYLRLLDDSELIDDFVDSSDEDDLLYSLT
;
A
#
# COMPACT_ATOMS: atom_id res chain seq x y z
N MET A 1 -11.11 -22.85 -62.88
CA MET A 1 -11.65 -22.30 -61.62
C MET A 1 -10.57 -21.45 -60.98
N VAL A 2 -10.86 -20.20 -60.61
CA VAL A 2 -9.86 -19.36 -59.92
C VAL A 2 -9.89 -19.70 -58.44
N ILE A 3 -8.76 -20.16 -57.91
CA ILE A 3 -8.61 -20.54 -56.49
C ILE A 3 -7.73 -19.47 -55.83
N GLU A 4 -7.98 -19.14 -54.56
CA GLU A 4 -7.17 -18.18 -53.79
C GLU A 4 -6.09 -18.90 -52.97
N CYS A 5 -4.89 -18.31 -52.94
CA CYS A 5 -3.81 -18.82 -52.10
C CYS A 5 -4.04 -18.46 -50.63
N VAL A 6 -4.15 -19.45 -49.75
CA VAL A 6 -4.39 -19.21 -48.31
C VAL A 6 -3.27 -18.39 -47.64
N CYS A 7 -2.06 -18.36 -48.19
CA CYS A 7 -0.92 -17.63 -47.59
C CYS A 7 -0.78 -16.17 -48.04
N CYS A 8 -1.31 -15.80 -49.21
CA CYS A 8 -1.02 -14.50 -49.81
C CYS A 8 -2.18 -13.92 -50.65
N ASP A 9 -3.34 -14.56 -50.60
CA ASP A 9 -4.61 -14.20 -51.24
C ASP A 9 -4.54 -13.99 -52.76
N THR A 10 -3.42 -14.38 -53.39
CA THR A 10 -3.25 -14.27 -54.83
C THR A 10 -4.17 -15.26 -55.52
N ARG A 11 -4.95 -14.75 -56.49
CA ARG A 11 -5.82 -15.52 -57.38
C ARG A 11 -5.05 -15.96 -58.61
N ILE A 12 -4.88 -17.26 -58.81
CA ILE A 12 -4.17 -17.84 -59.95
C ILE A 12 -5.06 -18.94 -60.58
N ASP A 13 -4.73 -19.40 -61.78
CA ASP A 13 -5.40 -20.54 -62.40
C ASP A 13 -5.20 -21.84 -61.59
N SER A 14 -6.24 -22.68 -61.50
CA SER A 14 -6.27 -23.92 -60.71
C SER A 14 -5.15 -24.90 -61.05
N LYS A 15 -4.58 -24.84 -62.27
CA LYS A 15 -3.43 -25.67 -62.69
C LYS A 15 -2.13 -25.35 -61.94
N ASN A 16 -2.03 -24.17 -61.32
CA ASN A 16 -0.82 -23.69 -60.61
C ASN A 16 -0.91 -23.79 -59.08
N TYR A 17 -1.98 -24.40 -58.55
CA TYR A 17 -2.15 -24.65 -57.12
C TYR A 17 -1.74 -26.05 -56.73
N ARG A 18 -1.26 -26.18 -55.49
CA ARG A 18 -1.05 -27.47 -54.86
C ARG A 18 -1.85 -27.50 -53.55
N PRO A 19 -2.62 -28.57 -53.29
CA PRO A 19 -3.22 -28.76 -51.98
C PRO A 19 -2.11 -28.92 -50.95
N PHE A 20 -2.26 -28.30 -49.78
CA PHE A 20 -1.33 -28.53 -48.67
C PHE A 20 -1.94 -29.53 -47.68
N ARG A 21 -1.12 -30.48 -47.23
CA ARG A 21 -1.41 -31.45 -46.17
C ARG A 21 -0.14 -31.60 -45.32
N GLY A 22 -0.30 -31.81 -44.01
CA GLY A 22 0.81 -31.96 -43.06
C GLY A 22 0.99 -30.78 -42.09
N ILE A 23 1.32 -31.09 -40.84
CA ILE A 23 1.34 -30.14 -39.71
C ILE A 23 2.40 -29.04 -39.87
N ALA A 24 3.56 -29.39 -40.43
CA ALA A 24 4.64 -28.45 -40.73
C ALA A 24 4.18 -27.30 -41.65
N MET A 25 3.39 -27.65 -42.66
CA MET A 25 2.90 -26.70 -43.65
C MET A 25 1.74 -25.87 -43.10
N ARG A 26 0.88 -26.45 -42.25
CA ARG A 26 -0.16 -25.73 -41.51
C ARG A 26 0.44 -24.71 -40.54
N LEU A 27 1.50 -25.07 -39.83
CA LEU A 27 2.26 -24.16 -38.95
C LEU A 27 2.87 -23.01 -39.74
N PHE A 28 3.47 -23.31 -40.90
CA PHE A 28 4.00 -22.27 -41.79
C PHE A 28 2.92 -21.30 -42.26
N VAL A 29 1.74 -21.80 -42.67
CA VAL A 29 0.62 -20.94 -43.08
C VAL A 29 0.14 -20.09 -41.90
N SER A 30 -0.11 -20.72 -40.75
CA SER A 30 -0.58 -20.06 -39.52
C SER A 30 0.37 -18.95 -39.07
N ALA A 31 1.67 -19.18 -39.07
CA ALA A 31 2.69 -18.19 -38.74
C ALA A 31 2.71 -16.98 -39.69
N ARG A 32 2.27 -17.16 -40.95
CA ARG A 32 2.32 -16.13 -41.98
C ARG A 32 1.03 -15.33 -42.09
N THR A 33 -0.10 -15.96 -41.81
CA THR A 33 -1.43 -15.36 -41.93
C THR A 33 -2.03 -14.94 -40.58
N ASN A 34 -1.38 -15.32 -39.46
CA ASN A 34 -1.92 -15.15 -38.11
C ASN A 34 -3.30 -15.84 -37.90
N LEU A 35 -3.63 -16.82 -38.74
CA LEU A 35 -4.84 -17.63 -38.63
C LEU A 35 -4.57 -18.90 -37.81
N TYR A 36 -5.59 -19.41 -37.12
CA TYR A 36 -5.52 -20.70 -36.43
C TYR A 36 -5.30 -21.83 -37.45
N LEU A 37 -4.49 -22.84 -37.12
CA LEU A 37 -4.03 -23.93 -37.99
C LEU A 37 -5.10 -24.42 -38.99
N PRO A 38 -5.04 -24.02 -40.28
CA PRO A 38 -6.09 -24.36 -41.23
C PRO A 38 -6.03 -25.84 -41.62
N ASP A 39 -7.17 -26.53 -41.60
CA ASP A 39 -7.25 -27.98 -41.83
C ASP A 39 -6.98 -28.39 -43.28
N SER A 40 -7.34 -27.52 -44.23
CA SER A 40 -7.11 -27.73 -45.66
C SER A 40 -7.11 -26.40 -46.43
N GLY A 41 -6.54 -26.42 -47.64
CA GLY A 41 -6.57 -25.30 -48.56
C GLY A 41 -5.54 -25.47 -49.67
N SER A 42 -5.39 -24.43 -50.48
CA SER A 42 -4.48 -24.43 -51.63
C SER A 42 -3.48 -23.29 -51.51
N ILE A 43 -2.21 -23.56 -51.82
CA ILE A 43 -1.16 -22.54 -51.87
C ILE A 43 -0.58 -22.41 -53.27
N CYS A 44 -0.14 -21.21 -53.63
CA CYS A 44 0.55 -20.97 -54.89
C CYS A 44 1.98 -21.51 -54.85
N ASN A 45 2.55 -21.78 -56.02
CA ASN A 45 3.92 -22.28 -56.15
C ASN A 45 4.97 -21.38 -55.46
N ALA A 46 4.81 -20.05 -55.50
CA ALA A 46 5.73 -19.12 -54.83
C ALA A 46 5.71 -19.28 -53.29
N CYS A 47 4.53 -19.45 -52.70
CA CYS A 47 4.39 -19.73 -51.27
C CYS A 47 4.91 -21.12 -50.91
N ARG A 48 4.76 -22.11 -51.79
CA ARG A 48 5.32 -23.45 -51.60
C ARG A 48 6.85 -23.43 -51.59
N MET A 49 7.47 -22.68 -52.49
CA MET A 49 8.94 -22.52 -52.50
C MET A 49 9.43 -21.77 -51.25
N SER A 50 8.65 -20.83 -50.73
CA SER A 50 8.95 -20.17 -49.45
C SER A 50 8.89 -21.16 -48.28
N TYR A 51 7.90 -22.06 -48.28
CA TYR A 51 7.79 -23.14 -47.30
C TYR A 51 8.99 -24.09 -47.36
N LEU A 52 9.40 -24.53 -48.56
CA LEU A 52 10.55 -25.43 -48.71
C LEU A 52 11.86 -24.79 -48.20
N LYS A 53 12.04 -23.47 -48.41
CA LYS A 53 13.18 -22.73 -47.84
C LYS A 53 13.08 -22.62 -46.31
N TRP A 54 11.88 -22.37 -45.79
CA TRP A 54 11.62 -22.31 -44.34
C TRP A 54 11.85 -23.66 -43.65
N ARG A 55 11.40 -24.75 -44.26
CA ARG A 55 11.58 -26.13 -43.76
C ARG A 55 13.05 -26.51 -43.63
N ASN A 56 13.91 -26.01 -44.51
CA ASN A 56 15.34 -26.32 -44.53
C ASN A 56 16.19 -25.44 -43.58
N ASN A 57 15.57 -24.61 -42.73
CA ASN A 57 16.28 -23.80 -41.74
C ASN A 57 16.50 -24.61 -40.43
N THR A 58 17.75 -24.74 -40.01
CA THR A 58 18.26 -25.76 -39.07
C THR A 58 17.70 -25.67 -37.64
N GLU A 59 17.20 -24.52 -37.19
CA GLU A 59 16.71 -24.35 -35.81
C GLU A 59 15.34 -24.99 -35.52
N PHE A 60 14.53 -25.30 -36.55
CA PHE A 60 13.17 -25.86 -36.37
C PHE A 60 13.01 -27.32 -36.80
N ILE A 61 14.02 -27.91 -37.46
CA ILE A 61 13.95 -29.26 -38.02
C ILE A 61 13.78 -30.33 -36.93
N SER A 62 14.44 -30.17 -35.77
CA SER A 62 14.40 -31.17 -34.68
C SER A 62 13.05 -31.21 -33.92
N VAL A 63 12.25 -30.16 -34.03
CA VAL A 63 10.90 -30.08 -33.43
C VAL A 63 9.85 -30.54 -34.45
N LEU A 64 10.01 -30.16 -35.73
CA LEU A 64 9.13 -30.60 -36.81
C LEU A 64 9.21 -32.11 -37.05
N ASN A 65 10.41 -32.70 -37.06
CA ASN A 65 10.57 -34.15 -37.26
C ASN A 65 9.95 -34.96 -36.11
N ARG A 66 9.96 -34.45 -34.87
CA ARG A 66 9.29 -35.10 -33.72
C ARG A 66 7.76 -35.08 -33.82
N LEU A 67 7.19 -34.07 -34.48
CA LEU A 67 5.75 -33.97 -34.69
C LEU A 67 5.26 -34.78 -35.90
N GLU A 68 6.16 -35.08 -36.86
CA GLU A 68 5.86 -35.95 -38.02
C GLU A 68 6.02 -37.45 -37.70
N GLU A 69 6.78 -37.83 -36.66
CA GLU A 69 6.93 -39.23 -36.19
C GLU A 69 5.70 -39.80 -35.45
N GLU A 70 4.73 -38.95 -35.06
CA GLU A 70 3.52 -39.36 -34.32
C GLU A 70 2.28 -39.61 -35.22
N GLU A 71 2.37 -39.45 -36.55
CA GLU A 71 1.29 -39.85 -37.47
C GLU A 71 1.54 -41.22 -38.13
N PRO A 72 0.52 -42.09 -38.27
CA PRO A 72 0.64 -43.35 -38.99
C PRO A 72 0.86 -43.10 -40.50
N ASN A 73 1.85 -43.78 -41.07
CA ASN A 73 2.16 -43.83 -42.50
C ASN A 73 0.91 -44.16 -43.35
N GLU A 74 0.31 -43.16 -43.99
CA GLU A 74 -0.47 -43.38 -45.21
C GLU A 74 0.48 -43.29 -46.41
N SER A 75 0.74 -44.45 -46.99
CA SER A 75 1.62 -44.69 -48.13
C SER A 75 1.29 -43.79 -49.33
N MET A 76 2.34 -43.24 -49.94
CA MET A 76 2.36 -42.81 -51.33
C MET A 76 1.81 -43.94 -52.23
N MET A 77 0.74 -43.66 -52.98
CA MET A 77 0.48 -44.31 -54.25
C MET A 77 0.76 -43.29 -55.36
N ASP A 78 1.83 -43.55 -56.10
CA ASP A 78 2.05 -43.04 -57.45
C ASP A 78 0.92 -43.54 -58.36
N ILE A 79 0.47 -42.71 -59.30
CA ILE A 79 0.14 -43.09 -60.69
C ILE A 79 0.15 -41.79 -61.52
N ASP A 80 1.06 -41.79 -62.49
CA ASP A 80 1.20 -40.85 -63.60
C ASP A 80 0.03 -40.94 -64.61
N ASP A 81 -0.15 -39.84 -65.35
CA ASP A 81 -0.47 -39.78 -66.79
C ASP A 81 -1.64 -40.63 -67.35
N LYS A 82 -2.74 -39.98 -67.77
CA LYS A 82 -2.91 -39.40 -69.14
C LYS A 82 -4.38 -39.11 -69.53
N ASP A 83 -4.46 -38.13 -70.43
CA ASP A 83 -5.48 -37.88 -71.47
C ASP A 83 -6.78 -37.12 -71.13
N ASP A 84 -6.66 -35.82 -71.46
CA ASP A 84 -7.63 -34.92 -72.12
C ASP A 84 -8.70 -35.65 -72.96
N ASP A 85 -9.98 -35.26 -72.83
CA ASP A 85 -10.66 -34.42 -73.83
C ASP A 85 -12.15 -34.20 -73.48
N GLY A 86 -12.73 -33.10 -73.97
CA GLY A 86 -14.14 -33.11 -74.41
C GLY A 86 -15.21 -32.41 -73.55
N ASN A 87 -15.35 -31.10 -73.75
CA ASN A 87 -16.58 -30.39 -74.14
C ASN A 87 -17.99 -30.79 -73.62
N ASN A 88 -18.62 -29.76 -73.03
CA ASN A 88 -19.92 -29.14 -73.36
C ASN A 88 -21.29 -29.71 -72.90
N GLU A 89 -22.04 -28.73 -72.35
CA GLU A 89 -23.49 -28.46 -72.44
C GLU A 89 -24.44 -29.34 -71.61
N CYS A 90 -25.03 -28.81 -70.53
CA CYS A 90 -26.12 -27.83 -70.44
C CYS A 90 -27.47 -28.40 -70.89
N VAL A 91 -28.33 -28.75 -69.91
CA VAL A 91 -29.78 -28.61 -70.07
C VAL A 91 -30.36 -28.01 -68.78
N THR A 92 -31.11 -26.96 -69.01
CA THR A 92 -31.84 -26.08 -68.11
C THR A 92 -33.01 -26.76 -67.40
N ALA A 93 -33.22 -26.44 -66.13
CA ALA A 93 -34.55 -26.33 -65.53
C ALA A 93 -34.49 -25.49 -64.24
N ALA A 94 -35.13 -24.32 -64.26
CA ALA A 94 -35.63 -23.64 -63.07
C ALA A 94 -37.14 -23.93 -62.95
N PRO A 95 -37.82 -23.55 -61.87
CA PRO A 95 -37.47 -23.59 -60.45
C PRO A 95 -38.54 -24.36 -59.64
N SER A 96 -38.21 -24.88 -58.45
CA SER A 96 -39.24 -25.21 -57.46
C SER A 96 -38.83 -24.74 -56.07
N ASN A 97 -39.76 -24.01 -55.46
CA ASN A 97 -39.75 -23.52 -54.08
C ASN A 97 -39.14 -24.53 -53.12
N ASP A 98 -38.14 -24.09 -52.34
CA ASP A 98 -37.82 -24.76 -51.09
C ASP A 98 -37.65 -23.79 -49.94
N SER A 99 -38.27 -24.21 -48.86
CA SER A 99 -38.48 -23.58 -47.56
C SER A 99 -37.24 -22.93 -46.94
N ILE A 100 -37.47 -21.81 -46.24
CA ILE A 100 -36.47 -21.19 -45.35
C ILE A 100 -36.22 -22.17 -44.20
N ASN A 101 -35.15 -22.94 -44.31
CA ASN A 101 -34.67 -23.81 -43.24
C ASN A 101 -34.03 -22.93 -42.16
N THR A 102 -34.80 -22.49 -41.16
CA THR A 102 -34.23 -21.88 -39.96
C THR A 102 -33.51 -22.98 -39.19
N ASN A 103 -32.19 -23.07 -39.33
CA ASN A 103 -31.37 -24.00 -38.52
C ASN A 103 -31.54 -23.67 -37.03
N VAL A 104 -32.37 -24.46 -36.36
CA VAL A 104 -32.61 -24.40 -34.92
C VAL A 104 -31.64 -25.35 -34.23
N VAL A 105 -30.91 -24.85 -33.24
CA VAL A 105 -29.97 -25.60 -32.42
C VAL A 105 -30.57 -25.75 -31.03
N THR A 106 -30.59 -26.96 -30.50
CA THR A 106 -31.16 -27.25 -29.17
C THR A 106 -30.02 -27.48 -28.18
N LEU A 107 -30.00 -26.71 -27.09
CA LEU A 107 -28.96 -26.75 -26.06
C LEU A 107 -29.56 -27.15 -24.70
N PRO A 108 -28.92 -28.07 -23.94
CA PRO A 108 -29.33 -28.37 -22.58
C PRO A 108 -28.85 -27.27 -21.63
N LEU A 109 -29.77 -26.46 -21.09
CA LEU A 109 -29.45 -25.35 -20.17
C LEU A 109 -30.15 -25.53 -18.82
N ASN A 110 -29.50 -25.10 -17.74
CA ASN A 110 -30.12 -24.97 -16.42
C ASN A 110 -31.08 -23.78 -16.42
N ILE A 111 -32.39 -24.01 -16.42
CA ILE A 111 -33.37 -22.91 -16.53
C ILE A 111 -33.91 -22.52 -15.16
N SER A 112 -34.01 -21.21 -14.91
CA SER A 112 -34.72 -20.65 -13.75
C SER A 112 -36.24 -20.85 -13.83
N VAL A 113 -36.96 -20.55 -12.75
CA VAL A 113 -38.43 -20.57 -12.75
C VAL A 113 -38.95 -19.42 -13.61
N SER A 114 -39.53 -19.71 -14.77
CA SER A 114 -40.17 -18.71 -15.63
C SER A 114 -41.69 -18.74 -15.45
N SER A 115 -42.24 -17.68 -14.88
CA SER A 115 -43.68 -17.49 -14.71
C SER A 115 -44.05 -16.01 -14.87
N HIS A 116 -45.27 -15.75 -15.33
CA HIS A 116 -45.84 -14.41 -15.36
C HIS A 116 -46.38 -13.97 -13.99
N HIS A 117 -46.53 -14.89 -13.03
CA HIS A 117 -47.16 -14.62 -11.72
C HIS A 117 -46.26 -14.92 -10.52
N ARG A 118 -45.12 -15.60 -10.73
CA ARG A 118 -44.14 -15.91 -9.67
C ARG A 118 -42.84 -15.17 -9.89
N CYS A 119 -42.26 -14.69 -8.80
CA CYS A 119 -40.95 -14.08 -8.81
C CYS A 119 -39.84 -15.11 -9.06
N VAL A 120 -38.88 -14.80 -9.95
CA VAL A 120 -37.68 -15.62 -10.23
C VAL A 120 -36.78 -15.83 -9.00
N VAL A 121 -36.77 -14.86 -8.07
CA VAL A 121 -35.91 -14.83 -6.88
C VAL A 121 -36.56 -15.55 -5.69
N CYS A 122 -37.64 -15.01 -5.13
CA CYS A 122 -38.27 -15.58 -3.93
C CYS A 122 -39.28 -16.70 -4.24
N ARG A 123 -39.66 -16.90 -5.51
CA ARG A 123 -40.63 -17.91 -5.98
C ARG A 123 -42.06 -17.75 -5.45
N GLU A 124 -42.35 -16.64 -4.77
CA GLU A 124 -43.69 -16.31 -4.29
C GLU A 124 -44.58 -15.77 -5.42
N ASN A 125 -45.89 -15.97 -5.28
CA ASN A 125 -46.90 -15.34 -6.14
C ASN A 125 -47.05 -13.88 -5.72
N VAL A 126 -46.98 -12.95 -6.67
CA VAL A 126 -46.97 -11.51 -6.36
C VAL A 126 -47.94 -10.76 -7.25
N ASN A 127 -48.69 -9.81 -6.67
CA ASN A 127 -49.67 -9.00 -7.39
C ASN A 127 -49.01 -7.92 -8.27
N SER A 128 -47.81 -7.47 -7.91
CA SER A 128 -47.00 -6.54 -8.70
C SER A 128 -45.65 -7.16 -9.02
N THR A 129 -45.27 -7.16 -10.30
CA THR A 129 -43.97 -7.69 -10.73
C THR A 129 -43.29 -6.75 -11.74
N CYS A 130 -41.97 -6.73 -11.71
CA CYS A 130 -41.13 -6.07 -12.72
C CYS A 130 -40.43 -7.13 -13.59
N THR A 131 -40.10 -6.78 -14.84
CA THR A 131 -39.35 -7.67 -15.74
C THR A 131 -37.89 -7.69 -15.32
N VAL A 132 -37.28 -8.87 -15.27
CA VAL A 132 -35.82 -8.98 -15.11
C VAL A 132 -35.14 -8.39 -16.34
N SER A 133 -34.18 -7.49 -16.13
CA SER A 133 -33.45 -6.81 -17.21
C SER A 133 -32.69 -7.82 -18.09
N ASP A 134 -32.47 -7.48 -19.36
CA ASP A 134 -31.66 -8.33 -20.24
C ASP A 134 -30.21 -8.44 -19.74
N GLU A 135 -29.66 -7.38 -19.11
CA GLU A 135 -28.32 -7.44 -18.51
C GLU A 135 -28.23 -8.43 -17.34
N ASP A 136 -29.22 -8.48 -16.45
CA ASP A 136 -29.19 -9.40 -15.30
C ASP A 136 -29.41 -10.86 -15.73
N ARG A 137 -30.20 -11.08 -16.79
CA ARG A 137 -30.37 -12.41 -17.40
C ARG A 137 -29.05 -12.92 -17.99
N ASP A 138 -28.32 -12.05 -18.70
CA ASP A 138 -27.02 -12.38 -19.28
C ASP A 138 -25.97 -12.59 -18.17
N LEU A 139 -25.95 -11.73 -17.14
CA LEU A 139 -25.02 -11.81 -16.02
C LEU A 139 -25.15 -13.11 -15.23
N LEU A 140 -26.39 -13.51 -14.89
CA LEU A 140 -26.62 -14.75 -14.14
C LEU A 140 -26.24 -15.99 -14.95
N PHE A 141 -26.46 -15.97 -16.27
CA PHE A 141 -26.00 -17.04 -17.14
C PHE A 141 -24.47 -17.14 -17.13
N MET A 142 -23.76 -16.01 -17.22
CA MET A 142 -22.29 -15.96 -17.19
C MET A 142 -21.69 -16.37 -15.84
N GLN A 143 -22.28 -15.95 -14.72
CA GLN A 143 -21.72 -16.17 -13.38
C GLN A 143 -22.11 -17.51 -12.76
N SER A 144 -23.32 -18.00 -13.04
CA SER A 144 -23.91 -19.13 -12.32
C SER A 144 -24.40 -20.25 -13.25
N ASN A 145 -24.21 -20.10 -14.57
CA ASN A 145 -24.67 -21.05 -15.58
C ASN A 145 -26.19 -21.33 -15.46
N ILE A 146 -27.00 -20.29 -15.18
CA ILE A 146 -28.46 -20.36 -15.09
C ILE A 146 -29.09 -19.46 -16.14
N PHE A 147 -29.91 -20.03 -17.01
CA PHE A 147 -30.64 -19.31 -18.05
C PHE A 147 -31.98 -18.79 -17.52
N ILE A 148 -32.22 -17.48 -17.65
CA ILE A 148 -33.51 -16.86 -17.37
C ILE A 148 -34.24 -16.61 -18.69
N PRO A 149 -35.41 -17.26 -18.93
CA PRO A 149 -36.21 -17.02 -20.13
C PRO A 149 -36.67 -15.56 -20.26
N LYS A 150 -36.83 -15.11 -21.51
CA LYS A 150 -37.25 -13.73 -21.79
C LYS A 150 -38.64 -13.48 -21.22
N GLY A 151 -38.82 -12.33 -20.57
CA GLY A 151 -40.08 -11.94 -19.96
C GLY A 151 -40.31 -12.49 -18.54
N SER A 152 -39.32 -13.18 -17.96
CA SER A 152 -39.35 -13.59 -16.56
C SER A 152 -39.51 -12.39 -15.62
N ARG A 153 -40.24 -12.59 -14.53
CA ARG A 153 -40.69 -11.54 -13.62
C ARG A 153 -40.08 -11.69 -12.23
N CYS A 154 -39.87 -10.57 -11.53
CA CYS A 154 -39.40 -10.56 -10.14
C CYS A 154 -40.17 -9.52 -9.29
N CYS A 155 -40.06 -9.63 -7.95
CA CYS A 155 -40.64 -8.65 -7.04
C CYS A 155 -39.91 -7.31 -7.16
N PRO A 156 -40.61 -6.17 -7.03
CA PRO A 156 -39.98 -4.86 -6.94
C PRO A 156 -38.91 -4.77 -5.84
N ASP A 157 -39.12 -5.45 -4.70
CA ASP A 157 -38.19 -5.46 -3.56
C ASP A 157 -36.81 -6.07 -3.87
N HIS A 158 -36.71 -6.85 -4.95
CA HIS A 158 -35.45 -7.45 -5.42
C HIS A 158 -34.72 -6.58 -6.45
N VAL A 159 -35.26 -5.39 -6.78
CA VAL A 159 -34.74 -4.51 -7.82
C VAL A 159 -34.43 -3.14 -7.26
N VAL A 160 -33.18 -2.69 -7.42
CA VAL A 160 -32.72 -1.34 -7.09
C VAL A 160 -32.16 -0.72 -8.36
N ASP A 161 -32.62 0.49 -8.71
CA ASP A 161 -32.23 1.20 -9.94
C ASP A 161 -32.38 0.38 -11.24
N GLY A 162 -33.41 -0.46 -11.31
CA GLY A 162 -33.70 -1.31 -12.47
C GLY A 162 -32.82 -2.58 -12.58
N ARG A 163 -32.00 -2.88 -11.58
CA ARG A 163 -31.12 -4.05 -11.52
C ARG A 163 -31.44 -4.95 -10.33
N LEU A 164 -31.26 -6.26 -10.49
CA LEU A 164 -31.38 -7.21 -9.37
C LEU A 164 -30.32 -6.94 -8.28
N ILE A 165 -30.72 -7.06 -7.02
CA ILE A 165 -29.79 -6.97 -5.88
C ILE A 165 -28.81 -8.15 -5.91
N ASN A 166 -27.50 -7.89 -5.77
CA ASN A 166 -26.45 -8.92 -5.87
C ASN A 166 -26.63 -10.09 -4.89
N GLU A 167 -27.08 -9.82 -3.66
CA GLU A 167 -27.33 -10.88 -2.66
C GLU A 167 -28.49 -11.79 -3.05
N ASP A 168 -29.44 -11.26 -3.82
CA ASP A 168 -30.61 -11.99 -4.31
C ASP A 168 -30.29 -12.83 -5.55
N LEU A 169 -29.27 -12.48 -6.34
CA LEU A 169 -28.78 -13.29 -7.46
C LEU A 169 -28.41 -14.70 -6.99
N ASN A 170 -27.77 -14.82 -5.83
CA ASN A 170 -27.37 -16.10 -5.24
C ASN A 170 -28.55 -16.96 -4.77
N LYS A 171 -29.76 -16.38 -4.65
CA LYS A 171 -30.98 -17.09 -4.25
C LYS A 171 -31.67 -17.76 -5.45
N ILE A 172 -31.37 -17.31 -6.67
CA ILE A 172 -31.93 -17.88 -7.89
C ILE A 172 -31.30 -19.25 -8.13
N ARG A 173 -32.13 -20.29 -8.07
CA ARG A 173 -31.72 -21.68 -8.35
C ARG A 173 -32.38 -22.21 -9.61
N PRO A 174 -31.69 -23.07 -10.38
CA PRO A 174 -32.30 -23.72 -11.52
C PRO A 174 -33.44 -24.63 -11.06
N ARG A 175 -34.45 -24.79 -11.92
CA ARG A 175 -35.56 -25.71 -11.72
C ARG A 175 -35.19 -27.08 -12.28
N ASP A 176 -34.76 -27.12 -13.55
CA ASP A 176 -34.40 -28.33 -14.31
C ASP A 176 -33.40 -27.99 -15.43
N ILE A 177 -32.70 -29.01 -15.94
CA ILE A 177 -31.98 -28.93 -17.23
C ILE A 177 -33.01 -29.16 -18.33
N MET A 178 -33.22 -28.15 -19.19
CA MET A 178 -34.15 -28.29 -20.31
C MET A 178 -33.46 -28.03 -21.66
N GLN A 179 -33.87 -28.82 -22.64
CA GLN A 179 -33.52 -28.64 -24.04
C GLN A 179 -34.17 -27.36 -24.56
N THR A 180 -33.38 -26.30 -24.73
CA THR A 180 -33.85 -24.99 -25.20
C THR A 180 -33.41 -24.79 -26.65
N SER A 181 -34.37 -24.52 -27.51
CA SER A 181 -34.13 -24.28 -28.94
C SER A 181 -33.79 -22.82 -29.21
N PHE A 182 -32.70 -22.59 -29.91
CA PHE A 182 -32.22 -21.28 -30.34
C PHE A 182 -32.09 -21.24 -31.86
N SER A 183 -32.45 -20.12 -32.48
CA SER A 183 -32.13 -19.92 -33.89
C SER A 183 -30.63 -19.63 -34.07
N SER A 184 -30.12 -19.84 -35.29
CA SER A 184 -28.76 -19.39 -35.66
C SER A 184 -28.52 -17.91 -35.36
N THR A 185 -29.55 -17.06 -35.48
CA THR A 185 -29.47 -15.64 -35.16
C THR A 185 -29.39 -15.36 -33.66
N ASP A 186 -30.04 -16.15 -32.83
CA ASP A 186 -29.94 -16.03 -31.36
C ASP A 186 -28.55 -16.41 -30.88
N ILE A 187 -27.97 -17.48 -31.45
CA ILE A 187 -26.60 -17.90 -31.14
C ILE A 187 -25.59 -16.84 -31.55
N LEU A 188 -25.71 -16.26 -32.76
CA LEU A 188 -24.83 -15.18 -33.19
C LEU A 188 -24.93 -13.95 -32.28
N LYS A 189 -26.13 -13.58 -31.84
CA LYS A 189 -26.33 -12.50 -30.85
C LYS A 189 -25.67 -12.83 -29.53
N TRP A 190 -25.78 -14.07 -29.05
CA TRP A 190 -25.11 -14.52 -27.83
C TRP A 190 -23.59 -14.48 -27.97
N LEU A 191 -23.03 -15.02 -29.05
CA LEU A 191 -21.59 -14.98 -29.32
C LEU A 191 -21.08 -13.54 -29.42
N ASP A 192 -21.83 -12.65 -30.06
CA ASP A 192 -21.45 -11.23 -30.12
C ASP A 192 -21.54 -10.56 -28.75
N LYS A 193 -22.56 -10.88 -27.94
CA LYS A 193 -22.65 -10.46 -26.54
C LYS A 193 -21.48 -10.96 -25.70
N PHE A 194 -21.09 -12.24 -25.80
CA PHE A 194 -19.92 -12.79 -25.11
C PHE A 194 -18.64 -12.11 -25.58
N ARG A 195 -18.45 -11.97 -26.89
CA ARG A 195 -17.29 -11.29 -27.47
C ARG A 195 -17.18 -9.86 -26.95
N ASN A 196 -18.28 -9.12 -26.94
CA ASN A 196 -18.33 -7.76 -26.41
C ASN A 196 -18.09 -7.73 -24.90
N HIS A 197 -18.66 -8.69 -24.16
CA HIS A 197 -18.44 -8.83 -22.72
C HIS A 197 -16.96 -9.09 -22.43
N PHE A 198 -16.35 -10.13 -22.99
CA PHE A 198 -14.93 -10.45 -22.83
C PHE A 198 -14.01 -9.31 -23.26
N ASN A 199 -14.33 -8.61 -24.35
CA ASN A 199 -13.59 -7.42 -24.77
C ASN A 199 -13.78 -6.22 -23.82
N SER A 200 -14.87 -6.19 -23.06
CA SER A 200 -15.18 -5.15 -22.08
C SER A 200 -14.71 -5.46 -20.66
N ILE A 201 -14.26 -6.70 -20.36
CA ILE A 201 -13.73 -7.06 -19.04
C ILE A 201 -12.44 -6.27 -18.79
N ARG A 202 -12.62 -5.13 -18.13
CA ARG A 202 -11.56 -4.43 -17.42
C ARG A 202 -11.51 -5.06 -16.05
N TYR A 203 -10.42 -5.76 -15.73
CA TYR A 203 -10.21 -6.31 -14.38
C TYR A 203 -10.20 -5.20 -13.32
N PHE A 204 -9.97 -3.96 -13.75
CA PHE A 204 -9.98 -2.75 -12.92
C PHE A 204 -10.90 -1.69 -13.55
N ASP A 205 -12.20 -1.83 -13.30
CA ASP A 205 -13.22 -0.85 -13.67
C ASP A 205 -13.87 -0.25 -12.43
N PHE A 206 -13.90 1.08 -12.33
CA PHE A 206 -14.66 1.80 -11.31
C PHE A 206 -16.10 2.10 -11.75
N ASP A 207 -16.46 1.62 -12.95
CA ASP A 207 -17.81 1.58 -13.49
C ASP A 207 -18.28 0.16 -13.83
N PRO A 208 -19.59 -0.13 -13.73
CA PRO A 208 -20.58 0.61 -12.94
C PRO A 208 -20.22 0.62 -11.44
N PRO A 209 -20.85 1.45 -10.58
CA PRO A 209 -20.47 1.62 -9.15
C PRO A 209 -20.37 0.33 -8.32
N PHE A 210 -21.01 -0.75 -8.78
CA PHE A 210 -21.08 -2.04 -8.12
C PHE A 210 -20.07 -3.08 -8.65
N SER A 211 -19.27 -2.75 -9.67
CA SER A 211 -18.37 -3.73 -10.32
C SER A 211 -17.19 -4.17 -9.45
N MET A 212 -16.69 -3.28 -8.58
CA MET A 212 -15.54 -3.55 -7.71
C MET A 212 -15.99 -4.02 -6.34
N SER A 213 -15.23 -4.88 -5.63
CA SER A 213 -15.52 -5.22 -4.23
C SER A 213 -15.08 -4.10 -3.25
N GLU A 214 -15.59 -4.10 -2.01
CA GLU A 214 -15.16 -3.11 -0.98
C GLU A 214 -13.66 -3.22 -0.70
N SER A 215 -13.19 -4.47 -0.57
CA SER A 215 -11.77 -4.79 -0.37
C SER A 215 -10.91 -4.29 -1.53
N ASP A 216 -11.32 -4.55 -2.78
CA ASP A 216 -10.54 -4.13 -3.95
C ASP A 216 -10.49 -2.61 -4.08
N CYS A 217 -11.62 -1.94 -3.86
CA CYS A 217 -11.67 -0.47 -3.84
C CYS A 217 -10.69 0.09 -2.82
N TYR A 218 -10.72 -0.41 -1.59
CA TYR A 218 -9.81 0.04 -0.52
C TYR A 218 -8.34 -0.31 -0.79
N ASN A 219 -8.05 -1.51 -1.30
CA ASN A 219 -6.70 -1.94 -1.61
C ASN A 219 -6.06 -1.07 -2.70
N LEU A 220 -6.84 -0.74 -3.74
CA LEU A 220 -6.40 0.05 -4.87
C LEU A 220 -6.33 1.54 -4.55
N THR A 221 -7.35 2.12 -3.93
CA THR A 221 -7.49 3.57 -3.77
C THR A 221 -7.07 4.08 -2.38
N GLY A 222 -7.13 3.22 -1.36
CA GLY A 222 -6.89 3.57 0.03
C GLY A 222 -8.08 4.22 0.74
N ILE A 223 -9.27 4.22 0.14
CA ILE A 223 -10.53 4.71 0.72
C ILE A 223 -11.66 3.69 0.49
N SER A 224 -12.71 3.72 1.32
CA SER A 224 -13.90 2.87 1.16
C SER A 224 -14.70 3.26 -0.08
N LYS A 225 -15.60 2.37 -0.54
CA LYS A 225 -16.50 2.73 -1.65
C LYS A 225 -17.37 3.93 -1.34
N ALA A 226 -17.93 3.99 -0.13
CA ALA A 226 -18.76 5.12 0.30
C ALA A 226 -17.99 6.46 0.22
N ASN A 227 -16.72 6.45 0.65
CA ASN A 227 -15.84 7.62 0.58
C ASN A 227 -15.44 7.94 -0.88
N PHE A 228 -15.29 6.93 -1.72
CA PHE A 228 -15.08 7.12 -3.15
C PHE A 228 -16.29 7.80 -3.80
N GLU A 229 -17.51 7.34 -3.53
CA GLU A 229 -18.74 7.98 -4.02
C GLU A 229 -18.87 9.42 -3.53
N HIS A 230 -18.53 9.68 -2.27
CA HIS A 230 -18.50 11.04 -1.73
C HIS A 230 -17.50 11.92 -2.49
N LEU A 231 -16.29 11.42 -2.78
CA LEU A 231 -15.30 12.12 -3.57
C LEU A 231 -15.77 12.39 -5.01
N ILE A 232 -16.42 11.42 -5.65
CA ILE A 232 -17.00 11.57 -6.99
C ILE A 232 -18.03 12.71 -7.00
N LYS A 233 -18.88 12.83 -5.97
CA LYS A 233 -19.84 13.92 -5.85
C LYS A 233 -19.16 15.29 -5.70
N LEU A 234 -18.12 15.40 -4.86
CA LEU A 234 -17.36 16.65 -4.69
C LEU A 234 -16.67 17.10 -5.98
N LEU A 235 -16.27 16.15 -6.82
CA LEU A 235 -15.59 16.43 -8.09
C LEU A 235 -16.57 16.52 -9.28
N ALA A 236 -17.88 16.39 -9.08
CA ALA A 236 -18.86 16.32 -10.16
C ALA A 236 -18.86 17.58 -11.04
N ASP A 237 -18.66 18.75 -10.42
CA ASP A 237 -18.60 20.05 -11.12
C ASP A 237 -17.23 20.33 -11.78
N SER A 238 -16.29 19.39 -11.69
CA SER A 238 -14.98 19.56 -12.32
C SER A 238 -15.03 19.35 -13.82
N ASN A 239 -14.14 20.02 -14.56
CA ASN A 239 -14.04 19.93 -16.03
C ASN A 239 -13.45 18.58 -16.56
N ILE A 240 -13.51 17.50 -15.77
CA ILE A 240 -12.99 16.19 -16.19
C ILE A 240 -14.02 15.50 -17.08
N LYS A 241 -13.89 15.70 -18.38
CA LYS A 241 -14.77 15.08 -19.37
C LYS A 241 -14.59 13.56 -19.43
N ASN A 242 -15.67 12.84 -19.71
CA ASN A 242 -15.62 11.47 -20.19
C ASN A 242 -14.94 11.43 -21.56
N SER A 243 -14.19 10.37 -21.85
CA SER A 243 -13.66 10.08 -23.18
C SER A 243 -14.08 8.68 -23.62
N SER A 244 -13.91 8.39 -24.92
CA SER A 244 -14.24 7.07 -25.49
C SER A 244 -13.56 5.90 -24.76
N ASN A 245 -12.41 6.14 -24.13
CA ASN A 245 -11.60 5.11 -23.51
C ASN A 245 -11.65 5.14 -21.97
N ARG A 246 -12.25 6.19 -21.38
CA ARG A 246 -12.17 6.43 -19.94
C ARG A 246 -13.35 7.26 -19.44
N SER A 247 -14.05 6.73 -18.46
CA SER A 247 -15.04 7.47 -17.68
C SER A 247 -14.41 8.33 -16.58
N PHE A 248 -15.15 9.34 -16.11
CA PHE A 248 -14.80 10.20 -14.99
C PHE A 248 -14.38 9.42 -13.75
N ARG A 249 -15.17 8.41 -13.37
CA ARG A 249 -14.90 7.55 -12.21
C ARG A 249 -13.60 6.77 -12.37
N ASN A 250 -13.35 6.21 -13.55
CA ASN A 250 -12.08 5.56 -13.85
C ASN A 250 -10.88 6.51 -13.83
N ALA A 251 -11.04 7.80 -14.15
CA ALA A 251 -9.95 8.76 -13.97
C ALA A 251 -9.60 8.95 -12.49
N VAL A 252 -10.61 9.18 -11.66
CA VAL A 252 -10.43 9.38 -10.23
C VAL A 252 -9.84 8.11 -9.59
N GLY A 253 -10.39 6.94 -9.94
CA GLY A 253 -9.86 5.64 -9.54
C GLY A 253 -8.40 5.44 -9.96
N LEU A 254 -8.04 5.73 -11.21
CA LEU A 254 -6.66 5.66 -11.69
C LEU A 254 -5.71 6.59 -10.92
N PHE A 255 -6.15 7.80 -10.60
CA PHE A 255 -5.35 8.75 -9.81
C PHE A 255 -5.14 8.26 -8.37
N LEU A 256 -6.19 7.79 -7.70
CA LEU A 256 -6.07 7.25 -6.35
C LEU A 256 -5.20 5.99 -6.33
N THR A 257 -5.34 5.11 -7.32
CA THR A 257 -4.47 3.93 -7.47
C THR A 257 -3.00 4.32 -7.65
N LYS A 258 -2.71 5.35 -8.45
CA LYS A 258 -1.35 5.89 -8.58
C LYS A 258 -0.81 6.38 -7.23
N LEU A 259 -1.60 7.16 -6.50
CA LEU A 259 -1.19 7.76 -5.22
C LEU A 259 -1.02 6.71 -4.13
N ARG A 260 -1.97 5.77 -4.03
CA ARG A 260 -1.99 4.69 -3.04
C ARG A 260 -0.87 3.69 -3.25
N LEU A 261 -0.69 3.20 -4.48
CA LEU A 261 0.24 2.10 -4.76
C LEU A 261 1.61 2.56 -5.24
N GLY A 262 1.75 3.78 -5.74
CA GLY A 262 3.02 4.30 -6.25
C GLY A 262 3.48 3.71 -7.59
N ILE A 263 2.64 2.93 -8.27
CA ILE A 263 3.01 2.18 -9.48
C ILE A 263 3.33 3.06 -10.69
N SER A 264 4.10 2.53 -11.65
CA SER A 264 4.53 3.29 -12.83
C SER A 264 3.38 3.56 -13.82
N ASN A 265 3.50 4.62 -14.63
CA ASN A 265 2.49 4.93 -15.63
C ASN A 265 2.37 3.83 -16.71
N LYS A 266 3.45 3.08 -16.97
CA LYS A 266 3.43 1.92 -17.87
C LYS A 266 2.53 0.81 -17.32
N VAL A 267 2.69 0.48 -16.04
CA VAL A 267 1.84 -0.52 -15.37
C VAL A 267 0.39 -0.05 -15.32
N LEU A 268 0.13 1.23 -15.01
CA LEU A 268 -1.23 1.79 -15.08
C LEU A 268 -1.83 1.74 -16.48
N THR A 269 -1.01 1.89 -17.53
CA THR A 269 -1.45 1.76 -18.92
C THR A 269 -1.99 0.35 -19.18
N THR A 270 -1.27 -0.67 -18.72
CA THR A 270 -1.68 -2.08 -18.82
C THR A 270 -2.95 -2.36 -18.01
N ILE A 271 -2.95 -1.98 -16.73
CA ILE A 271 -4.04 -2.29 -15.78
C ILE A 271 -5.36 -1.65 -16.20
N PHE A 272 -5.34 -0.38 -16.61
CA PHE A 272 -6.54 0.35 -17.02
C PHE A 272 -6.74 0.38 -18.55
N GLN A 273 -5.96 -0.42 -19.29
CA GLN A 273 -6.06 -0.56 -20.74
C GLN A 273 -6.05 0.78 -21.52
N PHE A 274 -5.20 1.71 -21.09
CA PHE A 274 -4.98 2.95 -21.84
C PHE A 274 -4.14 2.67 -23.09
N SER A 275 -4.32 3.49 -24.13
CA SER A 275 -3.55 3.34 -25.37
C SER A 275 -2.05 3.62 -25.19
N ASN A 276 -1.68 4.50 -24.25
CA ASN A 276 -0.28 4.78 -23.91
C ASN A 276 -0.15 5.51 -22.55
N SER A 277 1.09 5.56 -22.05
CA SER A 277 1.40 6.24 -20.79
C SER A 277 1.24 7.76 -20.83
N GLN A 278 1.20 8.38 -22.01
CA GLN A 278 0.94 9.82 -22.14
C GLN A 278 -0.54 10.15 -21.87
N ALA A 279 -1.45 9.26 -22.24
CA ALA A 279 -2.87 9.39 -21.91
C ALA A 279 -3.12 9.24 -20.39
N VAL A 280 -2.40 8.32 -19.74
CA VAL A 280 -2.38 8.19 -18.27
C VAL A 280 -1.86 9.48 -17.63
N SER A 281 -0.73 10.01 -18.09
CA SER A 281 -0.14 11.25 -17.55
C SER A 281 -1.10 12.45 -17.64
N ARG A 282 -1.75 12.63 -18.80
CA ARG A 282 -2.77 13.69 -19.01
C ARG A 282 -3.97 13.51 -18.08
N THR A 283 -4.43 12.27 -17.89
CA THR A 283 -5.53 11.96 -16.98
C THR A 283 -5.16 12.28 -15.53
N LEU A 284 -3.99 11.85 -15.07
CA LEU A 284 -3.49 12.17 -13.72
C LEU A 284 -3.39 13.67 -13.50
N ALA A 285 -2.93 14.43 -14.50
CA ALA A 285 -2.84 15.88 -14.42
C ALA A 285 -4.22 16.54 -14.30
N ALA A 286 -5.22 16.09 -15.08
CA ALA A 286 -6.59 16.61 -15.01
C ALA A 286 -7.23 16.35 -13.64
N VAL A 287 -7.11 15.12 -13.12
CA VAL A 287 -7.63 14.76 -11.80
C VAL A 287 -6.93 15.52 -10.70
N ARG A 288 -5.59 15.63 -10.74
CA ARG A 288 -4.81 16.39 -9.77
C ARG A 288 -5.30 17.84 -9.67
N GLN A 289 -5.53 18.51 -10.80
CA GLN A 289 -6.04 19.87 -10.80
C GLN A 289 -7.46 19.96 -10.22
N ALA A 290 -8.36 19.05 -10.60
CA ALA A 290 -9.70 19.02 -10.02
C ALA A 290 -9.68 18.80 -8.50
N MET A 291 -8.83 17.89 -8.00
CA MET A 291 -8.66 17.65 -6.57
C MET A 291 -8.16 18.91 -5.84
N LEU A 292 -7.19 19.64 -6.40
CA LEU A 292 -6.68 20.87 -5.80
C LEU A 292 -7.72 21.99 -5.75
N THR A 293 -8.58 22.09 -6.76
CA THR A 293 -9.58 23.16 -6.85
C THR A 293 -10.85 22.86 -6.07
N HIS A 294 -11.34 21.61 -6.13
CA HIS A 294 -12.68 21.24 -5.65
C HIS A 294 -12.69 20.33 -4.42
N PHE A 295 -11.54 19.78 -4.00
CA PHE A 295 -11.49 18.86 -2.85
C PHE A 295 -10.59 19.40 -1.73
N VAL A 296 -9.33 19.75 -2.04
CA VAL A 296 -8.35 20.20 -1.04
C VAL A 296 -8.84 21.38 -0.18
N PRO A 297 -9.48 22.43 -0.73
CA PRO A 297 -9.91 23.59 0.06
C PRO A 297 -10.99 23.27 1.10
N HIS A 298 -11.65 22.12 1.03
CA HIS A 298 -12.64 21.69 2.03
C HIS A 298 -12.00 21.00 3.25
N TYR A 299 -10.74 20.58 3.15
CA TYR A 299 -10.11 19.71 4.14
C TYR A 299 -8.67 20.10 4.51
N LEU A 300 -8.11 21.15 3.92
CA LEU A 300 -6.74 21.60 4.19
C LEU A 300 -6.60 23.12 3.97
N GLY A 301 -5.84 23.77 4.86
CA GLY A 301 -5.58 25.22 4.88
C GLY A 301 -6.16 25.90 6.13
N PHE A 302 -5.62 27.04 6.55
CA PHE A 302 -6.19 27.75 7.71
C PHE A 302 -7.58 28.33 7.44
N ASN A 303 -7.94 28.53 6.17
CA ASN A 303 -9.23 29.07 5.77
C ASN A 303 -10.39 28.06 5.81
N HIS A 304 -10.12 26.75 5.82
CA HIS A 304 -11.19 25.75 5.76
C HIS A 304 -11.77 25.40 7.13
N ILE A 305 -11.03 25.69 8.21
CA ILE A 305 -11.39 25.29 9.57
C ILE A 305 -11.28 26.47 10.54
N SER A 306 -12.31 26.67 11.36
CA SER A 306 -12.31 27.74 12.35
C SER A 306 -11.48 27.37 13.59
N ARG A 307 -11.02 28.39 14.32
CA ARG A 307 -10.37 28.19 15.63
C ARG A 307 -11.26 27.41 16.60
N GLN A 308 -12.54 27.79 16.65
CA GLN A 308 -13.50 27.18 17.57
C GLN A 308 -13.71 25.70 17.26
N GLU A 309 -13.80 25.34 15.97
CA GLU A 309 -13.89 23.94 15.56
C GLU A 309 -12.64 23.12 15.94
N VAL A 310 -11.44 23.72 15.86
CA VAL A 310 -10.20 23.06 16.33
C VAL A 310 -10.22 22.84 17.84
N ILE A 311 -10.69 23.82 18.60
CA ILE A 311 -10.79 23.74 20.06
C ILE A 311 -11.79 22.63 20.44
N ASP A 312 -12.97 22.63 19.84
CA ASP A 312 -14.06 21.73 20.21
C ASP A 312 -13.83 20.28 19.73
N ASN A 313 -13.34 20.09 18.50
CA ASN A 313 -13.32 18.78 17.85
C ASN A 313 -11.92 18.20 17.64
N HIS A 314 -10.87 19.03 17.72
CA HIS A 314 -9.52 18.63 17.36
C HIS A 314 -8.47 18.87 18.45
N SER A 315 -8.90 19.20 19.66
CA SER A 315 -8.03 19.32 20.83
C SER A 315 -8.10 18.07 21.72
N SER A 316 -6.95 17.48 22.00
CA SER A 316 -6.84 16.34 22.90
C SER A 316 -6.94 16.82 24.35
N PRO A 317 -7.85 16.26 25.18
CA PRO A 317 -7.93 16.58 26.60
C PRO A 317 -6.58 16.40 27.33
N LEU A 318 -5.85 15.34 26.98
CA LEU A 318 -4.50 15.08 27.50
C LEU A 318 -3.52 16.21 27.16
N ALA A 319 -3.56 16.74 25.94
CA ALA A 319 -2.63 17.79 25.54
C ALA A 319 -2.96 19.11 26.25
N THR A 320 -4.25 19.45 26.33
CA THR A 320 -4.70 20.64 27.03
C THR A 320 -4.28 20.57 28.50
N GLN A 321 -4.63 19.50 29.23
CA GLN A 321 -4.28 19.33 30.64
C GLN A 321 -2.76 19.36 30.91
N LEU A 322 -1.92 18.88 29.99
CA LEU A 322 -0.47 18.82 30.20
C LEU A 322 0.28 20.09 29.79
N LEU A 323 -0.25 20.87 28.85
CA LEU A 323 0.51 21.95 28.19
C LEU A 323 -0.05 23.35 28.41
N THR A 324 -1.32 23.50 28.78
CA THR A 324 -1.92 24.83 28.98
C THR A 324 -3.04 24.80 30.03
N ASP A 325 -3.05 25.82 30.89
CA ASP A 325 -4.13 26.13 31.83
C ASP A 325 -5.10 27.19 31.28
N LYS A 326 -4.77 27.79 30.14
CA LYS A 326 -5.54 28.88 29.51
C LYS A 326 -6.73 28.31 28.73
N PRO A 327 -7.95 28.86 28.90
CA PRO A 327 -9.09 28.47 28.10
C PRO A 327 -8.95 28.94 26.64
N ASN A 328 -9.62 28.26 25.72
CA ASN A 328 -9.67 28.62 24.29
C ASN A 328 -8.29 28.70 23.58
N THR A 329 -7.31 27.97 24.08
CA THR A 329 -5.98 27.87 23.48
C THR A 329 -5.93 26.79 22.41
N VAL A 330 -5.43 27.13 21.22
CA VAL A 330 -5.11 26.13 20.20
C VAL A 330 -3.71 25.59 20.45
N VAL A 331 -3.56 24.27 20.40
CA VAL A 331 -2.25 23.60 20.45
C VAL A 331 -1.92 23.02 19.08
N LEU A 332 -0.91 23.60 18.43
CA LEU A 332 -0.38 23.18 17.14
C LEU A 332 0.87 22.31 17.35
N VAL A 333 0.93 21.17 16.67
CA VAL A 333 2.09 20.27 16.64
C VAL A 333 2.71 20.32 15.25
N ILE A 334 3.96 20.77 15.18
CA ILE A 334 4.67 21.05 13.93
C ILE A 334 5.85 20.11 13.78
N ASP A 335 5.97 19.47 12.61
CA ASP A 335 7.05 18.53 12.33
C ASP A 335 7.41 18.52 10.85
N GLY A 336 8.71 18.49 10.59
CA GLY A 336 9.25 18.24 9.26
C GLY A 336 9.22 16.75 8.93
N THR A 337 8.99 16.41 7.67
CA THR A 337 9.21 15.06 7.15
C THR A 337 10.11 15.13 5.93
N TYR A 338 10.39 13.97 5.33
CA TYR A 338 11.19 13.88 4.13
C TYR A 338 10.56 12.94 3.11
N LEU A 339 10.70 13.32 1.85
CA LEU A 339 10.32 12.55 0.67
C LEU A 339 11.58 12.29 -0.15
N TYR A 340 11.91 11.02 -0.37
CA TYR A 340 13.06 10.65 -1.18
C TYR A 340 12.78 10.93 -2.64
N ILE A 341 13.75 11.52 -3.33
CA ILE A 341 13.64 11.81 -4.75
C ILE A 341 14.78 11.14 -5.52
N GLN A 342 14.48 10.74 -6.75
CA GLN A 342 15.46 10.18 -7.65
C GLN A 342 16.25 11.31 -8.30
N VAL A 343 17.34 11.74 -7.67
CA VAL A 343 18.39 12.54 -8.32
C VAL A 343 19.59 11.61 -8.48
N ARG A 344 19.77 11.08 -9.69
CA ARG A 344 20.83 10.10 -9.95
C ARG A 344 22.20 10.74 -9.73
N ASN A 345 23.19 9.98 -9.25
CA ASN A 345 24.57 10.47 -9.09
C ASN A 345 25.21 10.96 -10.41
N LYS A 346 24.63 10.57 -11.57
CA LYS A 346 25.00 11.04 -12.91
C LYS A 346 24.03 12.11 -13.46
N SER A 347 23.24 12.77 -12.60
CA SER A 347 22.36 13.85 -13.08
C SER A 347 23.23 14.92 -13.73
N ARG A 348 22.81 15.42 -14.90
CA ARG A 348 23.50 16.56 -15.54
C ARG A 348 23.33 17.88 -14.78
N ASN A 349 22.55 17.89 -13.68
CA ASN A 349 22.28 19.07 -12.87
C ASN A 349 22.96 18.94 -11.50
N ASN A 350 24.21 19.40 -11.43
CA ASN A 350 25.02 19.34 -10.22
C ASN A 350 24.45 20.21 -9.07
N GLU A 351 23.76 21.30 -9.40
CA GLU A 351 23.13 22.15 -8.38
C GLU A 351 21.98 21.41 -7.70
N LEU A 352 21.07 20.82 -8.47
CA LEU A 352 19.96 20.03 -7.94
C LEU A 352 20.48 18.89 -7.06
N GLN A 353 21.53 18.20 -7.49
CA GLN A 353 22.14 17.12 -6.71
C GLN A 353 22.65 17.64 -5.36
N ARG A 354 23.44 18.72 -5.33
CA ARG A 354 23.97 19.28 -4.07
C ARG A 354 22.86 19.79 -3.15
N ARG A 355 21.86 20.49 -3.69
CA ARG A 355 20.81 21.14 -2.89
C ARG A 355 19.72 20.20 -2.37
N THR A 356 19.61 19.02 -2.97
CA THR A 356 18.68 17.97 -2.53
C THR A 356 19.36 16.82 -1.81
N TYR A 357 20.69 16.78 -1.73
CA TYR A 357 21.39 15.77 -0.95
C TYR A 357 21.33 16.13 0.54
N ASN A 358 20.91 15.17 1.36
CA ASN A 358 20.91 15.32 2.81
C ASN A 358 22.01 14.46 3.44
N ILE A 359 22.92 15.11 4.17
CA ILE A 359 24.06 14.44 4.81
C ILE A 359 23.58 13.45 5.88
N HIS A 360 22.61 13.83 6.72
CA HIS A 360 22.12 12.96 7.80
C HIS A 360 21.40 11.69 7.31
N LYS A 361 20.80 11.73 6.12
CA LYS A 361 20.11 10.59 5.50
C LYS A 361 20.93 9.92 4.40
N HIS A 362 22.13 10.44 4.10
CA HIS A 362 23.01 10.01 3.01
C HIS A 362 22.29 9.82 1.66
N ARG A 363 21.29 10.66 1.38
CA ARG A 363 20.39 10.46 0.24
C ARG A 363 19.75 11.76 -0.23
N SER A 364 19.42 11.82 -1.52
CA SER A 364 18.63 12.94 -2.06
C SER A 364 17.17 12.91 -1.61
N LEU A 365 16.70 14.02 -1.05
CA LEU A 365 15.35 14.19 -0.53
C LEU A 365 14.89 15.65 -0.64
N VAL A 366 13.59 15.84 -0.46
CA VAL A 366 12.98 17.14 -0.20
C VAL A 366 12.18 17.09 1.10
N LYS A 367 11.94 18.25 1.70
CA LYS A 367 11.33 18.36 3.04
C LYS A 367 9.96 19.02 2.98
N PRO A 368 8.89 18.27 3.22
CA PRO A 368 7.62 18.85 3.62
C PRO A 368 7.60 19.20 5.11
N LEU A 369 6.73 20.14 5.49
CA LEU A 369 6.44 20.45 6.89
C LEU A 369 4.92 20.40 7.09
N LEU A 370 4.48 19.63 8.09
CA LEU A 370 3.07 19.52 8.46
C LEU A 370 2.79 20.30 9.74
N ILE A 371 1.66 21.00 9.77
CA ILE A 371 1.08 21.58 10.98
C ILE A 371 -0.19 20.79 11.30
N THR A 372 -0.23 20.22 12.50
CA THR A 372 -1.34 19.38 12.96
C THR A 372 -1.89 19.86 14.28
N THR A 373 -3.12 19.47 14.59
CA THR A 373 -3.69 19.62 15.93
C THR A 373 -3.21 18.50 16.85
N THR A 374 -3.58 18.58 18.13
CA THR A 374 -3.26 17.54 19.12
C THR A 374 -4.06 16.25 18.92
N THR A 375 -5.01 16.19 17.99
CA THR A 375 -5.67 14.95 17.53
C THR A 375 -5.06 14.37 16.25
N GLY A 376 -4.02 15.03 15.72
CA GLY A 376 -3.39 14.68 14.44
C GLY A 376 -4.22 15.11 13.23
N TYR A 377 -5.23 15.96 13.38
CA TYR A 377 -5.88 16.61 12.23
C TYR A 377 -4.87 17.54 11.55
N ILE A 378 -4.72 17.44 10.23
CA ILE A 378 -3.69 18.19 9.50
C ILE A 378 -4.28 19.53 9.07
N ILE A 379 -3.85 20.64 9.67
CA ILE A 379 -4.36 21.96 9.25
C ILE A 379 -3.68 22.40 7.96
N ALA A 380 -2.35 22.28 7.90
CA ALA A 380 -1.58 22.76 6.76
C ALA A 380 -0.40 21.83 6.42
N ALA A 381 -0.05 21.80 5.13
CA ALA A 381 1.09 21.07 4.60
C ALA A 381 1.89 21.98 3.65
N TYR A 382 3.12 22.31 4.02
CA TYR A 382 4.01 23.18 3.27
C TYR A 382 5.15 22.42 2.59
N GLY A 383 5.75 23.08 1.61
CA GLY A 383 6.85 22.55 0.81
C GLY A 383 6.41 22.01 -0.55
N PRO A 384 7.23 21.17 -1.20
CA PRO A 384 8.52 20.68 -0.70
C PRO A 384 9.60 21.78 -0.64
N TYR A 385 10.39 21.77 0.43
CA TYR A 385 11.61 22.56 0.58
C TYR A 385 12.83 21.72 0.19
N LEU A 386 13.93 22.39 -0.16
CA LEU A 386 15.21 21.73 -0.41
C LEU A 386 15.78 21.13 0.89
N SER A 387 16.77 20.26 0.77
CA SER A 387 17.36 19.58 1.92
C SER A 387 18.72 20.13 2.35
N ASP A 388 19.18 21.20 1.69
CA ASP A 388 20.42 21.89 2.01
C ASP A 388 20.36 22.54 3.41
N ASN A 389 21.53 22.95 3.91
CA ASN A 389 21.67 23.50 5.26
C ASN A 389 20.84 24.78 5.49
N SER A 390 20.54 25.51 4.41
CA SER A 390 19.70 26.73 4.46
C SER A 390 18.22 26.42 4.67
N ASN A 391 17.78 25.18 4.45
CA ASN A 391 16.41 24.71 4.61
C ASN A 391 16.31 23.68 5.76
N ASN A 392 16.86 24.02 6.92
CA ASN A 392 16.59 23.28 8.16
C ASN A 392 15.18 23.59 8.70
N ASP A 393 14.70 22.82 9.66
CA ASP A 393 13.31 22.91 10.13
C ASP A 393 12.98 24.29 10.71
N ALA A 394 13.90 24.88 11.47
CA ALA A 394 13.78 26.26 11.96
C ALA A 394 13.69 27.31 10.84
N ALA A 395 14.50 27.19 9.78
CA ALA A 395 14.48 28.12 8.65
C ALA A 395 13.19 28.01 7.83
N ILE A 396 12.71 26.78 7.61
CA ILE A 396 11.43 26.53 6.95
C ILE A 396 10.29 27.16 7.76
N GLN A 397 10.28 26.97 9.08
CA GLN A 397 9.27 27.52 9.96
C GLN A 397 9.27 29.06 10.00
N LYS A 398 10.45 29.67 9.97
CA LYS A 398 10.61 31.13 9.81
C LYS A 398 10.00 31.61 8.49
N ASP A 399 10.29 30.94 7.38
CA ASP A 399 9.74 31.28 6.06
C ASP A 399 8.21 31.19 6.03
N ILE A 400 7.61 30.21 6.70
CA ILE A 400 6.15 30.05 6.79
C ILE A 400 5.52 31.21 7.57
N LEU A 401 6.03 31.50 8.77
CA LEU A 401 5.45 32.51 9.65
C LEU A 401 5.70 33.94 9.14
N ILE A 402 6.93 34.27 8.75
CA ILE A 402 7.29 35.63 8.29
C ILE A 402 6.50 36.02 7.04
N LYS A 403 6.27 35.07 6.13
CA LYS A 403 5.50 35.32 4.90
C LYS A 403 3.99 35.18 5.08
N ASN A 404 3.53 34.92 6.31
CA ASN A 404 2.13 34.64 6.63
C ASN A 404 1.49 33.64 5.63
N LYS A 405 2.17 32.52 5.38
CA LYS A 405 1.70 31.59 4.34
C LYS A 405 0.33 31.03 4.71
N ASP A 406 -0.58 31.04 3.74
CA ASP A 406 -1.97 30.60 3.89
C ASP A 406 -2.75 31.33 5.02
N GLY A 407 -2.31 32.53 5.44
CA GLY A 407 -2.99 33.32 6.47
C GLY A 407 -2.81 32.80 7.90
N ILE A 408 -1.75 32.02 8.18
CA ILE A 408 -1.51 31.44 9.50
C ILE A 408 -1.49 32.47 10.64
N LEU A 409 -0.87 33.64 10.43
CA LEU A 409 -0.78 34.69 11.45
C LEU A 409 -2.13 35.35 11.72
N ASP A 410 -3.04 35.35 10.74
CA ASP A 410 -4.40 35.87 10.89
C ASP A 410 -5.30 34.87 11.64
N TRP A 411 -4.90 33.59 11.64
CA TRP A 411 -5.65 32.50 12.26
C TRP A 411 -5.21 32.21 13.70
N ILE A 412 -3.93 32.35 14.03
CA ILE A 412 -3.41 32.14 15.41
C ILE A 412 -3.78 33.31 16.33
N ALA A 413 -3.90 33.04 17.64
CA ALA A 413 -4.11 34.06 18.66
C ALA A 413 -2.93 34.10 19.64
N GLU A 414 -2.85 35.20 20.38
CA GLU A 414 -1.88 35.35 21.46
C GLU A 414 -2.04 34.21 22.48
N HIS A 415 -0.92 33.65 22.91
CA HIS A 415 -0.79 32.49 23.79
C HIS A 415 -1.25 31.14 23.21
N ASP A 416 -1.53 31.04 21.90
CA ASP A 416 -1.60 29.73 21.25
C ASP A 416 -0.24 29.01 21.34
N LEU A 417 -0.28 27.69 21.41
CA LEU A 417 0.90 26.89 21.76
C LEU A 417 1.43 26.10 20.55
N ALA A 418 2.73 26.22 20.30
CA ALA A 418 3.46 25.45 19.30
C ALA A 418 4.30 24.35 19.98
N VAL A 419 3.98 23.09 19.70
CA VAL A 419 4.76 21.91 20.09
C VAL A 419 5.69 21.55 18.93
N VAL A 420 7.00 21.63 19.17
CA VAL A 420 8.02 21.42 18.15
C VAL A 420 9.13 20.49 18.62
N ASP A 421 9.86 19.91 17.68
CA ASP A 421 11.06 19.15 17.98
C ASP A 421 12.29 20.06 18.20
N ARG A 422 13.44 19.46 18.53
CA ARG A 422 14.68 20.20 18.80
C ARG A 422 15.27 20.88 17.56
N GLY A 423 14.93 20.43 16.35
CA GLY A 423 15.35 21.03 15.08
C GLY A 423 14.79 22.43 14.85
N PHE A 424 13.73 22.80 15.57
CA PHE A 424 13.11 24.13 15.51
C PHE A 424 13.69 25.15 16.49
N ARG A 425 14.69 24.78 17.31
CA ARG A 425 15.27 25.64 18.38
C ARG A 425 15.48 27.09 17.95
N ASP A 426 16.11 27.28 16.78
CA ASP A 426 16.52 28.59 16.30
C ASP A 426 15.36 29.45 15.77
N SER A 427 14.13 28.91 15.74
CA SER A 427 12.89 29.61 15.40
C SER A 427 12.01 29.94 16.61
N THR A 428 12.29 29.37 17.78
CA THR A 428 11.46 29.53 18.99
C THR A 428 11.36 30.97 19.49
N GLY A 429 12.44 31.76 19.39
CA GLY A 429 12.42 33.18 19.78
C GLY A 429 11.48 34.02 18.92
N MET A 430 11.46 33.77 17.61
CA MET A 430 10.54 34.43 16.68
C MET A 430 9.09 34.01 16.94
N MET A 431 8.82 32.73 17.19
CA MET A 431 7.45 32.28 17.54
C MET A 431 6.91 33.02 18.76
N ARG A 432 7.72 33.15 19.82
CA ARG A 432 7.35 33.92 21.02
C ARG A 432 7.12 35.40 20.72
N ALA A 433 7.94 36.00 19.87
CA ALA A 433 7.74 37.39 19.44
C ALA A 433 6.45 37.60 18.63
N LEU A 434 5.91 36.54 18.01
CA LEU A 434 4.63 36.54 17.31
C LEU A 434 3.45 36.16 18.22
N GLY A 435 3.67 36.09 19.54
CA GLY A 435 2.62 35.79 20.53
C GLY A 435 2.39 34.31 20.80
N LEU A 436 3.18 33.39 20.23
CA LEU A 436 3.02 31.95 20.49
C LEU A 436 3.82 31.49 21.71
N ASP A 437 3.18 30.67 22.55
CA ASP A 437 3.88 29.88 23.56
C ASP A 437 4.54 28.67 22.87
N VAL A 438 5.75 28.27 23.30
CA VAL A 438 6.52 27.22 22.60
C VAL A 438 6.98 26.13 23.55
N CYS A 439 6.61 24.88 23.24
CA CYS A 439 7.05 23.68 23.93
C CYS A 439 7.99 22.85 23.05
N MET A 440 9.18 22.56 23.57
CA MET A 440 10.22 21.77 22.89
C MET A 440 10.99 20.93 23.91
N PRO A 441 11.42 19.68 23.60
CA PRO A 441 12.18 18.86 24.54
C PRO A 441 13.52 19.51 24.93
N ASP A 442 13.92 19.36 26.19
CA ASP A 442 15.16 19.94 26.74
C ASP A 442 16.42 19.44 26.03
N PHE A 443 17.51 20.20 26.11
CA PHE A 443 18.84 19.82 25.61
C PHE A 443 19.75 19.35 26.74
N LEU A 444 20.60 18.36 26.46
CA LEU A 444 21.55 17.85 27.46
C LEU A 444 22.63 18.89 27.84
N ASN A 445 22.89 19.86 26.98
CA ASN A 445 23.87 20.95 27.22
C ASN A 445 25.24 20.44 27.68
N GLY A 446 25.75 19.38 27.04
CA GLY A 446 27.04 18.75 27.37
C GLY A 446 27.00 17.69 28.47
N ARG A 447 25.86 17.51 29.17
CA ARG A 447 25.68 16.42 30.14
C ARG A 447 25.41 15.08 29.45
N HIS A 448 25.68 13.99 30.17
CA HIS A 448 25.35 12.64 29.69
C HIS A 448 23.86 12.27 29.85
N ARG A 449 23.16 12.94 30.77
CA ARG A 449 21.75 12.68 31.11
C ARG A 449 21.01 13.97 31.50
N PHE A 450 19.69 13.94 31.33
CA PHE A 450 18.77 14.94 31.87
C PHE A 450 18.58 14.73 33.38
N ASP A 451 18.28 15.80 34.11
CA ASP A 451 17.73 15.64 35.45
C ASP A 451 16.27 15.12 35.38
N ALA A 452 15.70 14.77 36.54
CA ALA A 452 14.35 14.21 36.59
C ALA A 452 13.30 15.17 35.99
N LEU A 453 13.37 16.47 36.31
CA LEU A 453 12.40 17.47 35.86
C LEU A 453 12.46 17.69 34.34
N GLU A 454 13.66 17.85 33.78
CA GLU A 454 13.89 17.97 32.34
C GLU A 454 13.45 16.71 31.60
N ALA A 455 13.78 15.52 32.13
CA ALA A 455 13.38 14.26 31.53
C ALA A 455 11.85 14.08 31.57
N ASN A 456 11.20 14.54 32.64
CA ASN A 456 9.74 14.51 32.81
C ASN A 456 9.04 15.49 31.84
N ARG A 457 9.50 16.75 31.76
CA ARG A 457 8.98 17.75 30.82
C ARG A 457 9.15 17.32 29.37
N SER A 458 10.33 16.82 29.02
CA SER A 458 10.61 16.25 27.70
C SER A 458 9.69 15.07 27.38
N ARG A 459 9.26 14.29 28.39
CA ARG A 459 8.29 13.21 28.17
C ARG A 459 6.92 13.75 27.77
N PHE A 460 6.40 14.78 28.42
CA PHE A 460 5.09 15.37 28.09
C PHE A 460 5.07 15.80 26.62
N ILE A 461 6.11 16.51 26.21
CA ILE A 461 6.27 17.01 24.84
C ILE A 461 6.34 15.84 23.86
N SER A 462 7.14 14.80 24.15
CA SER A 462 7.21 13.61 23.29
C SER A 462 5.90 12.82 23.23
N LYS A 463 5.08 12.85 24.28
CA LYS A 463 3.78 12.17 24.35
C LYS A 463 2.78 12.85 23.43
N ILE A 464 2.77 14.18 23.38
CA ILE A 464 1.91 14.96 22.49
C ILE A 464 2.44 14.93 21.05
N ARG A 465 3.75 15.08 20.84
CA ARG A 465 4.36 15.10 19.50
C ARG A 465 4.13 13.81 18.70
N TRP A 466 3.86 12.67 19.34
CA TRP A 466 3.55 11.43 18.64
C TRP A 466 2.41 11.57 17.61
N VAL A 467 1.47 12.50 17.81
CA VAL A 467 0.31 12.69 16.91
C VAL A 467 0.71 13.17 15.52
N VAL A 468 1.73 14.03 15.40
CA VAL A 468 2.23 14.49 14.10
C VAL A 468 3.08 13.43 13.43
N GLU A 469 3.82 12.60 14.19
CA GLU A 469 4.48 11.41 13.66
C GLU A 469 3.47 10.42 13.07
N SER A 470 2.34 10.22 13.75
CA SER A 470 1.22 9.41 13.27
C SER A 470 0.56 10.02 12.02
N ALA A 471 0.39 11.34 11.96
CA ALA A 471 -0.10 12.03 10.77
C ALA A 471 0.84 11.85 9.57
N ASN A 472 2.14 12.06 9.77
CA ASN A 472 3.18 11.77 8.78
C ASN A 472 3.11 10.32 8.29
N GLY A 473 2.94 9.36 9.21
CA GLY A 473 2.72 7.95 8.88
C GLY A 473 1.50 7.74 8.00
N ARG A 474 0.33 8.28 8.40
CA ARG A 474 -0.93 8.21 7.64
C ARG A 474 -0.79 8.78 6.22
N VAL A 475 -0.10 9.91 6.06
CA VAL A 475 0.19 10.47 4.72
C VAL A 475 1.04 9.49 3.90
N LYS A 476 2.06 8.86 4.50
CA LYS A 476 2.93 7.87 3.82
C LYS A 476 2.29 6.51 3.53
N HIS A 477 1.12 6.20 4.09
CA HIS A 477 0.33 5.06 3.58
C HIS A 477 -0.08 5.23 2.11
N PHE A 478 -0.04 6.44 1.55
CA PHE A 478 -0.03 6.64 0.11
C PHE A 478 1.39 6.41 -0.40
N LYS A 479 1.66 5.19 -0.90
CA LYS A 479 3.02 4.71 -1.19
C LYS A 479 3.79 5.60 -2.17
N TRP A 480 3.09 6.39 -3.00
CA TRP A 480 3.76 7.37 -3.87
C TRP A 480 4.64 8.35 -3.08
N LEU A 481 4.24 8.72 -1.85
CA LEU A 481 4.99 9.62 -0.95
C LEU A 481 6.01 8.89 -0.05
N ASP A 482 5.93 7.57 0.07
CA ASP A 482 6.85 6.79 0.90
C ASP A 482 8.03 6.22 0.10
N GLN A 483 7.80 5.92 -1.18
CA GLN A 483 8.82 5.46 -2.10
C GLN A 483 9.71 6.59 -2.63
N THR A 484 10.68 6.22 -3.45
CA THR A 484 11.54 7.20 -4.14
C THR A 484 10.82 7.81 -5.34
N ILE A 485 10.52 9.10 -5.27
CA ILE A 485 9.77 9.83 -6.29
C ILE A 485 10.65 10.09 -7.52
N GLN A 486 10.12 9.85 -8.70
CA GLN A 486 10.86 10.06 -9.96
C GLN A 486 11.10 11.54 -10.22
N ASN A 487 12.26 11.88 -10.78
CA ASN A 487 12.66 13.25 -11.10
C ASN A 487 11.63 14.01 -11.95
N THR A 488 11.02 13.32 -12.93
CA THR A 488 10.01 13.89 -13.84
C THR A 488 8.73 14.33 -13.11
N THR A 489 8.49 13.82 -11.91
CA THR A 489 7.30 14.13 -11.10
C THR A 489 7.58 15.03 -9.91
N ILE A 490 8.84 15.47 -9.71
CA ILE A 490 9.20 16.42 -8.64
C ILE A 490 8.33 17.67 -8.62
N PRO A 491 8.01 18.32 -9.76
CA PRO A 491 7.16 19.52 -9.76
C PRO A 491 5.75 19.30 -9.19
N GLN A 492 5.29 18.05 -9.10
CA GLN A 492 3.95 17.68 -8.65
C GLN A 492 3.90 17.30 -7.17
N ILE A 493 5.05 17.23 -6.48
CA ILE A 493 5.15 16.74 -5.10
C ILE A 493 4.23 17.53 -4.15
N ARG A 494 4.21 18.87 -4.28
CA ARG A 494 3.36 19.74 -3.45
C ARG A 494 1.90 19.32 -3.55
N ASP A 495 1.44 19.11 -4.77
CA ASP A 495 0.03 18.81 -5.04
C ASP A 495 -0.37 17.45 -4.50
N TYR A 496 0.44 16.42 -4.76
CA TYR A 496 0.19 15.07 -4.24
C TYR A 496 0.22 15.05 -2.71
N LEU A 497 1.12 15.81 -2.09
CA LEU A 497 1.17 15.96 -0.63
C LEU A 497 -0.11 16.59 -0.09
N GLN A 498 -0.55 17.72 -0.66
CA GLN A 498 -1.77 18.42 -0.21
C GLN A 498 -3.00 17.54 -0.40
N ILE A 499 -3.12 16.86 -1.55
CA ILE A 499 -4.21 15.91 -1.82
C ILE A 499 -4.18 14.75 -0.82
N ALA A 500 -3.02 14.17 -0.54
CA ALA A 500 -2.90 13.09 0.45
C ALA A 500 -3.30 13.56 1.85
N CYS A 501 -2.90 14.76 2.27
CA CYS A 501 -3.29 15.32 3.57
C CYS A 501 -4.81 15.55 3.65
N ALA A 502 -5.42 16.13 2.61
CA ALA A 502 -6.86 16.32 2.51
C ALA A 502 -7.63 14.97 2.55
N LEU A 503 -7.14 13.95 1.85
CA LEU A 503 -7.73 12.60 1.90
C LEU A 503 -7.61 11.97 3.30
N VAL A 504 -6.49 12.19 4.01
CA VAL A 504 -6.32 11.73 5.39
C VAL A 504 -7.34 12.40 6.31
N ASN A 505 -7.55 13.72 6.20
CA ASN A 505 -8.52 14.43 7.02
C ASN A 505 -9.97 14.03 6.70
N ALA A 506 -10.31 13.89 5.42
CA ALA A 506 -11.69 13.60 5.00
C ALA A 506 -12.13 12.17 5.36
N TYR A 507 -11.23 11.18 5.23
CA TYR A 507 -11.64 9.78 5.15
C TYR A 507 -10.95 8.84 6.13
N ARG A 508 -10.01 9.32 6.94
CA ARG A 508 -9.35 8.48 7.95
C ARG A 508 -9.64 9.00 9.34
N ALA A 509 -10.01 8.09 10.23
CA ALA A 509 -10.21 8.40 11.63
C ALA A 509 -8.98 9.09 12.23
N SER A 510 -9.24 10.01 13.17
CA SER A 510 -8.19 10.60 14.00
C SER A 510 -7.44 9.50 14.75
N ALA A 511 -6.13 9.70 14.96
CA ALA A 511 -5.27 8.75 15.68
C ALA A 511 -5.63 8.60 17.18
N ILE A 512 -6.54 9.43 17.70
CA ILE A 512 -6.88 9.54 19.13
C ILE A 512 -8.14 8.76 19.53
N SER A 513 -8.82 8.10 18.60
CA SER A 513 -10.18 7.56 18.78
C SER A 513 -10.35 6.38 19.78
N SER A 514 -9.42 6.10 20.71
CA SER A 514 -9.54 4.90 21.58
C SER A 514 -8.75 4.85 22.90
N PHE A 515 -8.35 5.95 23.54
CA PHE A 515 -7.80 5.86 24.91
C PHE A 515 -8.79 6.40 25.96
N SER A 516 -9.53 5.49 26.60
CA SER A 516 -10.49 5.78 27.68
C SER A 516 -9.87 6.32 28.98
N ASN A 517 -8.55 6.46 29.05
CA ASN A 517 -7.83 6.72 30.31
C ASN A 517 -6.98 8.01 30.26
N TYR A 518 -7.34 8.99 29.41
CA TYR A 518 -6.54 10.22 29.27
C TYR A 518 -6.39 11.00 30.57
N ASP A 519 -7.47 11.15 31.35
CA ASP A 519 -7.42 11.88 32.62
C ASP A 519 -6.54 11.18 33.66
N GLN A 520 -6.62 9.85 33.74
CA GLN A 520 -5.75 9.06 34.62
C GLN A 520 -4.28 9.20 34.23
N ILE A 521 -3.99 9.15 32.92
CA ILE A 521 -2.63 9.33 32.40
C ILE A 521 -2.14 10.75 32.68
N ALA A 522 -2.95 11.78 32.41
CA ALA A 522 -2.59 13.18 32.64
C ALA A 522 -2.33 13.45 34.12
N SER A 523 -3.23 13.00 35.00
CA SER A 523 -3.10 13.13 36.46
C SER A 523 -1.81 12.47 36.96
N LYS A 524 -1.53 11.24 36.51
CA LYS A 524 -0.28 10.54 36.85
C LYS A 524 0.95 11.28 36.34
N LEU A 525 0.90 11.79 35.09
CA LEU A 525 1.99 12.55 34.50
C LEU A 525 2.27 13.83 35.32
N LEU A 526 1.23 14.58 35.68
CA LEU A 526 1.34 15.83 36.44
C LEU A 526 1.83 15.61 37.87
N ALA A 527 1.33 14.57 38.56
CA ALA A 527 1.74 14.25 39.93
C ALA A 527 3.25 14.01 40.05
N HIS A 528 3.84 13.31 39.09
CA HIS A 528 5.27 12.97 39.10
C HIS A 528 6.17 14.02 38.43
N LEU A 529 5.65 15.15 37.94
CA LEU A 529 6.43 16.12 37.16
C LEU A 529 7.65 16.66 37.92
N HIS A 530 7.44 17.05 39.18
CA HIS A 530 8.44 17.65 40.05
C HIS A 530 9.15 16.65 40.96
N GLU A 531 8.79 15.36 40.88
CA GLU A 531 9.38 14.35 41.74
C GLU A 531 10.80 14.00 41.28
N PRO A 532 11.80 14.09 42.18
CA PRO A 532 13.14 13.60 41.89
C PRO A 532 13.16 12.08 41.83
N ASN A 533 14.11 11.51 41.09
CA ASN A 533 14.32 10.07 41.10
C ASN A 533 15.07 9.65 42.38
N SER A 534 14.32 9.21 43.39
CA SER A 534 14.85 8.77 44.69
C SER A 534 15.92 7.68 44.55
N LEU A 535 15.69 6.69 43.68
CA LEU A 535 16.65 5.62 43.41
C LEU A 535 17.94 6.15 42.80
N ARG A 536 17.86 7.12 41.88
CA ARG A 536 19.06 7.78 41.34
C ARG A 536 19.84 8.50 42.43
N THR A 537 19.16 9.23 43.31
CA THR A 537 19.79 9.92 44.44
C THR A 537 20.54 8.93 45.34
N ARG A 538 19.91 7.78 45.64
CA ARG A 538 20.53 6.69 46.39
C ARG A 538 21.79 6.16 45.69
N LEU A 539 21.70 5.84 44.40
CA LEU A 539 22.84 5.33 43.61
C LEU A 539 24.01 6.30 43.52
N ASN A 540 23.76 7.61 43.58
CA ASN A 540 24.81 8.62 43.57
C ASN A 540 25.47 8.80 44.94
N ASN A 541 24.75 8.55 46.02
CA ASN A 541 25.22 8.78 47.40
C ASN A 541 25.79 7.52 48.06
N GLU A 542 25.38 6.33 47.63
CA GLU A 542 25.78 5.05 48.22
C GLU A 542 26.73 4.26 47.30
N VAL A 543 27.74 3.61 47.88
CA VAL A 543 28.61 2.68 47.15
C VAL A 543 28.03 1.28 47.25
N LEU A 544 27.22 0.90 46.25
CA LEU A 544 26.56 -0.41 46.18
C LEU A 544 27.42 -1.46 45.47
N ARG A 545 27.46 -2.68 46.03
CA ARG A 545 28.10 -3.86 45.42
C ARG A 545 27.05 -4.76 44.77
N TRP A 546 27.45 -5.46 43.72
CA TRP A 546 26.54 -6.22 42.85
C TRP A 546 27.12 -7.58 42.51
N SER A 547 26.29 -8.61 42.58
CA SER A 547 26.63 -9.99 42.21
C SER A 547 25.74 -10.45 41.07
N LYS A 548 26.30 -11.24 40.14
CA LYS A 548 25.55 -11.85 39.05
C LYS A 548 24.57 -12.89 39.62
N ASP A 549 23.37 -12.95 39.06
CA ASP A 549 22.36 -13.95 39.43
C ASP A 549 21.49 -14.31 38.23
N ASP A 550 20.75 -15.42 38.35
CA ASP A 550 19.80 -15.88 37.34
C ASP A 550 18.42 -15.23 37.56
N ALA A 551 17.72 -14.93 36.46
CA ALA A 551 16.37 -14.35 36.52
C ALA A 551 15.34 -15.25 37.22
N SER A 552 15.57 -16.57 37.25
CA SER A 552 14.75 -17.54 37.98
C SER A 552 14.94 -17.48 39.50
N ASN A 553 16.07 -16.96 39.97
CA ASN A 553 16.39 -16.86 41.40
C ASN A 553 15.82 -15.60 42.06
N ILE A 554 15.26 -14.65 41.29
CA ILE A 554 14.67 -13.44 41.87
C ILE A 554 13.37 -13.79 42.60
N VAL A 555 13.43 -13.81 43.92
CA VAL A 555 12.26 -13.99 44.79
C VAL A 555 11.51 -12.67 44.96
N GLY A 556 10.17 -12.71 44.82
CA GLY A 556 9.31 -11.59 45.17
C GLY A 556 9.31 -10.42 44.18
N PHE A 557 9.70 -10.62 42.93
CA PHE A 557 9.48 -9.62 41.88
C PHE A 557 8.01 -9.68 41.41
N PRO A 558 7.32 -8.55 41.23
CA PRO A 558 5.87 -8.53 41.04
C PRO A 558 5.48 -9.08 39.65
N ILE A 559 4.39 -9.85 39.60
CA ILE A 559 3.80 -10.36 38.36
C ILE A 559 2.79 -9.33 37.87
N LEU A 560 3.02 -8.76 36.68
CA LEU A 560 2.19 -7.69 36.13
C LEU A 560 1.53 -8.14 34.82
N THR A 561 0.29 -7.70 34.61
CA THR A 561 -0.40 -7.79 33.33
C THR A 561 0.18 -6.82 32.30
N ILE A 562 -0.05 -7.09 31.01
CA ILE A 562 0.40 -6.19 29.94
C ILE A 562 -0.19 -4.78 30.06
N ASP A 563 -1.43 -4.65 30.57
CA ASP A 563 -2.08 -3.37 30.75
C ASP A 563 -1.51 -2.58 31.94
N GLN A 564 -1.12 -3.25 33.02
CA GLN A 564 -0.34 -2.62 34.09
C GLN A 564 1.01 -2.10 33.57
N ILE A 565 1.70 -2.88 32.73
CA ILE A 565 2.97 -2.43 32.14
C ILE A 565 2.74 -1.25 31.18
N ARG A 566 1.64 -1.24 30.40
CA ARG A 566 1.27 -0.09 29.56
C ARG A 566 1.06 1.19 30.36
N LEU A 567 0.51 1.09 31.58
CA LEU A 567 0.37 2.22 32.51
C LEU A 567 1.72 2.68 33.09
N ILE A 568 2.70 1.77 33.22
CA ILE A 568 4.07 2.11 33.62
C ILE A 568 4.83 2.79 32.47
N THR A 569 4.71 2.30 31.24
CA THR A 569 5.43 2.87 30.09
C THR A 569 4.80 4.15 29.56
N VAL A 570 3.50 4.36 29.82
CA VAL A 570 2.69 5.47 29.30
C VAL A 570 2.75 5.53 27.76
N GLY A 571 2.80 4.35 27.13
CA GLY A 571 2.86 4.22 25.68
C GLY A 571 3.29 2.84 25.16
N ILE A 572 2.85 2.53 23.94
CA ILE A 572 3.12 1.23 23.27
C ILE A 572 4.52 1.14 22.65
N PHE A 573 5.17 2.28 22.37
CA PHE A 573 6.46 2.28 21.67
C PHE A 573 7.55 1.57 22.48
N GLN A 574 7.68 1.90 23.77
CA GLN A 574 8.68 1.25 24.62
C GLN A 574 8.41 -0.23 24.83
N LEU A 575 7.14 -0.66 24.80
CA LEU A 575 6.77 -2.08 24.83
C LEU A 575 7.17 -2.82 23.55
N LYS A 576 6.99 -2.21 22.37
CA LYS A 576 7.45 -2.79 21.11
C LYS A 576 8.97 -3.01 21.13
N GLN A 577 9.72 -2.05 21.68
CA GLN A 577 11.18 -2.18 21.83
C GLN A 577 11.59 -3.13 22.95
N ALA A 578 10.80 -3.24 24.03
CA ALA A 578 11.09 -4.09 25.17
C ALA A 578 11.33 -5.53 24.72
N ARG A 579 10.44 -6.04 23.84
CA ARG A 579 10.58 -7.37 23.27
C ARG A 579 11.90 -7.59 22.54
N SER A 580 12.32 -6.66 21.67
CA SER A 580 13.58 -6.79 20.93
C SER A 580 14.81 -6.78 21.85
N TYR A 581 14.83 -5.90 22.85
CA TYR A 581 15.92 -5.87 23.85
C TYR A 581 15.96 -7.15 24.68
N SER A 582 14.80 -7.64 25.12
CA SER A 582 14.72 -8.89 25.85
C SER A 582 15.15 -10.06 24.98
N GLU A 583 14.75 -10.10 23.71
CA GLU A 583 15.19 -11.13 22.75
C GLU A 583 16.69 -11.10 22.56
N GLU A 584 17.30 -9.94 22.25
CA GLU A 584 18.75 -9.81 22.08
C GLU A 584 19.50 -10.42 23.27
N HIS A 585 19.08 -10.15 24.50
CA HIS A 585 19.74 -10.63 25.72
C HIS A 585 19.27 -12.01 26.23
N CYS A 586 18.17 -12.56 25.71
CA CYS A 586 17.75 -13.94 25.96
C CYS A 586 18.24 -14.91 24.88
N SER A 587 18.59 -14.38 23.70
CA SER A 587 19.02 -15.14 22.51
C SER A 587 20.50 -14.96 22.17
N THR A 588 21.23 -14.12 22.89
CA THR A 588 22.68 -14.31 23.09
C THR A 588 22.89 -15.60 23.88
N THR A 589 22.67 -16.72 23.20
CA THR A 589 23.50 -17.90 23.39
C THR A 589 24.91 -17.42 23.10
N ASP A 590 25.78 -17.43 24.10
CA ASP A 590 27.20 -17.60 23.82
C ASP A 590 27.36 -18.81 22.88
N LEU A 591 28.50 -18.94 22.20
CA LEU A 591 28.89 -20.13 21.42
C LEU A 591 28.67 -21.47 22.17
N ASN A 592 28.38 -21.41 23.48
CA ASN A 592 28.10 -22.49 24.41
C ASN A 592 26.61 -22.67 24.83
N ASN A 593 25.61 -22.09 24.14
CA ASN A 593 24.17 -22.33 24.38
C ASN A 593 23.58 -21.94 25.77
N GLN A 594 24.23 -21.08 26.56
CA GLN A 594 23.63 -20.52 27.78
C GLN A 594 23.00 -19.14 27.52
N ALA A 595 21.72 -18.98 27.87
CA ALA A 595 21.03 -17.70 27.86
C ALA A 595 21.41 -16.90 29.10
N ASP A 596 22.38 -16.01 28.99
CA ASP A 596 22.86 -15.21 30.11
C ASP A 596 22.12 -13.87 30.17
N PHE A 597 20.92 -13.85 30.77
CA PHE A 597 20.24 -12.59 31.03
C PHE A 597 21.12 -11.78 32.02
N PRO A 598 21.65 -10.59 31.66
CA PRO A 598 22.76 -9.93 32.37
C PRO A 598 22.27 -9.20 33.64
N LEU A 599 21.64 -9.96 34.54
CA LEU A 599 21.06 -9.53 35.79
C LEU A 599 22.11 -9.55 36.90
N GLN A 600 22.07 -8.51 37.73
CA GLN A 600 22.87 -8.43 38.94
C GLN A 600 22.00 -7.95 40.10
N ILE A 601 22.12 -8.59 41.26
CA ILE A 601 21.42 -8.25 42.50
C ILE A 601 22.36 -7.44 43.39
N CYS A 602 21.83 -6.45 44.11
CA CYS A 602 22.59 -5.69 45.07
C CYS A 602 22.87 -6.53 46.33
N ASN A 603 24.13 -6.57 46.77
CA ASN A 603 24.54 -7.42 47.89
C ASN A 603 23.96 -6.98 49.24
N THR A 604 23.59 -5.70 49.36
CA THR A 604 23.03 -5.10 50.57
C THR A 604 21.50 -4.99 50.52
N ASP A 605 20.89 -5.23 49.36
CA ASP A 605 19.46 -5.05 49.13
C ASP A 605 18.96 -6.01 48.05
N SER A 606 18.38 -7.15 48.45
CA SER A 606 17.90 -8.19 47.53
C SER A 606 16.73 -7.73 46.66
N GLN A 607 16.08 -6.63 47.00
CA GLN A 607 14.98 -6.00 46.26
C GLN A 607 15.47 -4.93 45.27
N LEU A 608 16.79 -4.76 45.13
CA LEU A 608 17.40 -3.85 44.18
C LEU A 608 18.25 -4.62 43.16
N ILE A 609 17.85 -4.53 41.89
CA ILE A 609 18.53 -5.19 40.78
C ILE A 609 19.07 -4.19 39.78
N ARG A 610 20.07 -4.60 39.00
CA ARG A 610 20.48 -3.91 37.78
C ARG A 610 20.68 -4.86 36.61
N ILE A 611 20.39 -4.38 35.42
CA ILE A 611 20.53 -5.11 34.15
C ILE A 611 21.28 -4.24 33.15
N ARG A 612 22.25 -4.83 32.46
CA ARG A 612 23.01 -4.13 31.40
C ARG A 612 22.36 -4.37 30.05
N PHE A 613 21.93 -3.29 29.37
CA PHE A 613 21.42 -3.36 28.00
C PHE A 613 22.42 -2.75 27.03
N GLN A 614 22.64 -3.42 25.90
CA GLN A 614 23.38 -2.86 24.79
C GLN A 614 22.55 -1.75 24.12
N SER A 615 23.18 -0.70 23.59
CA SER A 615 22.46 0.34 22.84
C SER A 615 22.10 -0.19 21.45
N ARG A 616 20.82 -0.16 21.09
CA ARG A 616 20.35 -0.46 19.72
C ARG A 616 20.92 0.44 18.62
N HIS A 617 21.59 1.53 19.00
CA HIS A 617 22.16 2.52 18.08
C HIS A 617 23.69 2.46 18.01
N SER A 618 24.34 1.65 18.86
CA SER A 618 25.80 1.61 18.93
C SER A 618 26.28 0.36 19.63
N ASN A 619 27.20 -0.36 18.99
CA ASN A 619 27.88 -1.52 19.57
C ASN A 619 28.85 -1.12 20.70
N ALA A 620 29.29 0.14 20.75
CA ALA A 620 30.22 0.64 21.77
C ALA A 620 29.54 1.10 23.07
N LYS A 621 28.22 1.29 23.08
CA LYS A 621 27.51 1.91 24.22
C LYS A 621 26.55 0.92 24.86
N SER A 622 26.62 0.80 26.18
CA SER A 622 25.66 0.04 26.98
C SER A 622 25.19 0.87 28.17
N TYR A 623 24.02 0.54 28.70
CA TYR A 623 23.39 1.28 29.79
C TYR A 623 22.96 0.32 30.89
N TYR A 624 23.28 0.66 32.14
CA TYR A 624 22.66 -0.03 33.27
C TYR A 624 21.25 0.50 33.52
N THR A 625 20.36 -0.42 33.82
CA THR A 625 18.97 -0.19 34.22
C THR A 625 18.81 -0.73 35.61
N TYR A 626 18.30 0.09 36.53
CA TYR A 626 18.13 -0.25 37.93
C TYR A 626 16.65 -0.30 38.27
N ILE A 627 16.23 -1.33 39.01
CA ILE A 627 14.85 -1.52 39.45
C ILE A 627 14.86 -1.89 40.93
N GLN A 628 14.12 -1.11 41.71
CA GLN A 628 13.77 -1.42 43.09
C GLN A 628 12.31 -1.88 43.11
N PHE A 629 12.02 -3.01 43.75
CA PHE A 629 10.71 -3.65 43.71
C PHE A 629 10.31 -4.23 45.07
N SER A 630 9.02 -4.46 45.23
CA SER A 630 8.45 -5.27 46.31
C SER A 630 7.69 -6.44 45.71
N THR A 631 7.15 -7.32 46.57
CA THR A 631 6.26 -8.41 46.14
C THR A 631 5.01 -7.93 45.39
N GLU A 632 4.58 -6.69 45.63
CA GLU A 632 3.33 -6.15 45.10
C GLU A 632 3.56 -5.23 43.90
N GLU A 633 4.65 -4.46 43.87
CA GLU A 633 4.84 -3.41 42.86
C GLU A 633 6.31 -3.08 42.54
N ILE A 634 6.49 -2.38 41.41
CA ILE A 634 7.75 -1.75 41.06
C ILE A 634 7.80 -0.39 41.75
N GLN A 635 8.59 -0.29 42.83
CA GLN A 635 8.67 0.91 43.67
C GLN A 635 9.39 2.06 42.96
N ASN A 636 10.60 1.82 42.46
CA ASN A 636 11.42 2.83 41.79
C ASN A 636 12.21 2.21 40.64
N SER A 637 12.54 3.01 39.64
CA SER A 637 13.52 2.58 38.62
C SER A 637 14.22 3.76 37.96
N CYS A 638 15.46 3.53 37.51
CA CYS A 638 16.23 4.52 36.76
C CYS A 638 17.13 3.82 35.72
N CYS A 639 17.73 4.57 34.81
CA CYS A 639 18.62 4.04 33.80
C CYS A 639 19.70 5.04 33.44
N ASP A 640 20.87 4.57 33.06
CA ASP A 640 22.00 5.44 32.68
C ASP A 640 21.86 6.04 31.28
N CYS A 641 20.80 5.72 30.55
CA CYS A 641 20.51 6.36 29.29
C CYS A 641 20.08 7.82 29.48
N PRO A 642 20.14 8.67 28.43
CA PRO A 642 19.90 10.11 28.56
C PRO A 642 18.59 10.51 29.25
N ILE A 643 17.54 9.71 29.07
CA ILE A 643 16.18 9.95 29.60
C ILE A 643 15.84 9.04 30.80
N GLY A 644 16.82 8.34 31.37
CA GLY A 644 16.59 7.23 32.27
C GLY A 644 16.12 7.63 33.67
N ASP A 645 16.30 8.90 34.05
CA ASP A 645 15.95 9.42 35.38
C ASP A 645 14.48 9.87 35.49
N ARG A 646 13.74 9.92 34.37
CA ARG A 646 12.32 10.30 34.37
C ARG A 646 11.47 9.44 35.31
N GLN A 647 10.53 10.05 36.01
CA GLN A 647 9.48 9.38 36.80
C GLN A 647 8.23 9.09 35.95
N VAL A 648 8.02 9.87 34.89
CA VAL A 648 6.86 9.72 34.01
C VAL A 648 7.15 8.84 32.80
N GLY A 649 6.54 7.65 32.77
CA GLY A 649 6.87 6.63 31.78
C GLY A 649 8.29 6.08 31.96
N VAL A 650 8.68 5.05 31.21
CA VAL A 650 10.03 4.44 31.37
C VAL A 650 10.76 4.31 30.04
N CYS A 651 12.09 4.47 30.02
CA CYS A 651 12.86 4.30 28.79
C CYS A 651 12.75 2.86 28.26
N SER A 652 13.16 2.60 27.01
CA SER A 652 13.05 1.25 26.43
C SER A 652 13.81 0.19 27.21
N HIS A 653 14.93 0.54 27.87
CA HIS A 653 15.70 -0.40 28.70
C HIS A 653 14.95 -0.79 30.00
N ARG A 654 14.40 0.20 30.72
CA ARG A 654 13.51 -0.04 31.87
C ARG A 654 12.27 -0.83 31.47
N ALA A 655 11.66 -0.50 30.32
CA ALA A 655 10.52 -1.25 29.79
C ALA A 655 10.90 -2.71 29.50
N ALA A 656 12.08 -2.97 28.89
CA ALA A 656 12.57 -4.32 28.60
C ALA A 656 12.76 -5.15 29.88
N ALA A 657 13.42 -4.57 30.89
CA ALA A 657 13.63 -5.22 32.17
C ALA A 657 12.29 -5.56 32.88
N ILE A 658 11.39 -4.57 32.99
CA ILE A 658 10.07 -4.78 33.63
C ILE A 658 9.24 -5.78 32.84
N TRP A 659 9.19 -5.67 31.51
CA TRP A 659 8.40 -6.58 30.67
C TRP A 659 8.89 -8.02 30.76
N PHE A 660 10.22 -8.23 30.73
CA PHE A 660 10.78 -9.57 30.85
C PHE A 660 10.50 -10.20 32.22
N LEU A 661 10.85 -9.49 33.29
CA LEU A 661 10.78 -10.00 34.66
C LEU A 661 9.34 -10.05 35.20
N ALA A 662 8.47 -9.10 34.89
CA ALA A 662 7.12 -9.07 35.44
C ALA A 662 6.10 -9.88 34.63
N TYR A 663 6.35 -10.09 33.33
CA TYR A 663 5.35 -10.65 32.42
C TYR A 663 5.87 -11.83 31.61
N GLN A 664 6.89 -11.62 30.75
CA GLN A 664 7.27 -12.62 29.74
C GLN A 664 7.76 -13.93 30.35
N ARG A 665 8.59 -13.90 31.41
CA ARG A 665 9.13 -15.11 32.04
C ARG A 665 8.07 -15.98 32.72
N HIS A 666 6.85 -15.45 32.91
CA HIS A 666 5.72 -16.15 33.52
C HIS A 666 4.68 -16.64 32.49
N GLN A 667 4.90 -16.39 31.20
CA GLN A 667 4.02 -16.89 30.14
C GLN A 667 4.43 -18.31 29.73
N ASN A 668 3.45 -19.21 29.61
CA ASN A 668 3.64 -20.59 29.14
C ASN A 668 3.80 -20.70 27.61
N ASP A 669 3.81 -19.56 26.90
CA ASP A 669 3.66 -19.52 25.45
C ASP A 669 5.00 -19.77 24.72
N VAL A 670 5.06 -20.91 24.04
CA VAL A 670 6.16 -21.42 23.22
C VAL A 670 6.21 -20.73 21.84
N SER A 671 5.28 -19.82 21.53
CA SER A 671 5.31 -19.04 20.28
C SER A 671 6.40 -17.95 20.30
N ARG A 672 7.66 -18.39 20.30
CA ARG A 672 8.82 -17.65 19.79
C ARG A 672 8.65 -17.45 18.28
N ASN A 673 7.59 -16.77 17.84
CA ASN A 673 7.54 -16.19 16.50
C ASN A 673 8.55 -15.04 16.50
N GLN A 674 9.83 -15.40 16.35
CA GLN A 674 11.00 -14.54 16.47
C GLN A 674 11.48 -14.14 15.07
N PRO A 675 11.30 -12.87 14.67
CA PRO A 675 12.14 -12.25 13.67
C PRO A 675 13.14 -11.33 14.37
N SER A 676 14.43 -11.71 14.44
CA SER A 676 15.53 -10.73 14.61
C SER A 676 16.93 -11.36 14.44
N GLY A 677 17.30 -12.38 15.23
CA GLY A 677 18.65 -12.99 15.13
C GLY A 677 18.82 -14.03 14.02
N SER A 678 17.75 -14.74 13.66
CA SER A 678 17.78 -15.77 12.60
C SER A 678 18.03 -15.18 11.21
N TYR A 679 17.63 -13.93 10.96
CA TYR A 679 17.91 -13.24 9.71
C TYR A 679 19.40 -13.03 9.48
N LEU A 680 20.19 -12.79 10.54
CA LEU A 680 21.65 -12.69 10.41
C LEU A 680 22.25 -14.00 9.87
N ARG A 681 21.66 -15.15 10.20
CA ARG A 681 22.08 -16.46 9.67
C ARG A 681 21.68 -16.70 8.22
N LEU A 682 20.79 -15.87 7.66
CA LEU A 682 20.38 -15.91 6.26
C LEU A 682 21.16 -14.91 5.39
N LEU A 683 22.09 -14.17 5.99
CA LEU A 683 22.94 -13.19 5.33
C LEU A 683 24.38 -13.68 5.42
N ASP A 684 25.14 -13.56 4.34
CA ASP A 684 26.56 -13.84 4.36
C ASP A 684 27.29 -12.73 5.15
N ASP A 685 28.07 -13.11 6.15
CA ASP A 685 28.89 -12.20 6.92
C ASP A 685 30.33 -12.23 6.39
N SER A 686 30.74 -11.15 5.73
CA SER A 686 32.09 -11.02 5.17
C SER A 686 33.16 -10.73 6.20
N GLU A 687 32.82 -10.47 7.47
CA GLU A 687 33.81 -10.36 8.55
C GLU A 687 34.37 -11.74 8.96
N LEU A 688 33.73 -12.84 8.57
CA LEU A 688 34.15 -14.23 8.83
C LEU A 688 35.11 -14.77 7.75
N ILE A 689 36.03 -13.95 7.26
CA ILE A 689 37.16 -14.48 6.50
C ILE A 689 38.13 -15.05 7.54
N ASP A 690 38.15 -16.38 7.70
CA ASP A 690 39.27 -17.07 8.35
C ASP A 690 40.55 -16.55 7.69
N ASP A 691 41.44 -16.00 8.53
CA ASP A 691 42.69 -15.37 8.13
C ASP A 691 43.28 -16.08 6.90
N PHE A 692 43.20 -15.42 5.74
CA PHE A 692 44.07 -15.76 4.63
C PHE A 692 45.47 -15.62 5.20
N VAL A 693 46.13 -16.76 5.45
CA VAL A 693 47.55 -16.82 5.73
C VAL A 693 48.20 -16.09 4.56
N ASP A 694 48.65 -14.87 4.83
CA ASP A 694 49.40 -14.03 3.90
C ASP A 694 50.72 -14.75 3.62
N SER A 695 50.69 -15.62 2.61
CA SER A 695 51.87 -16.24 2.03
C SER A 695 52.01 -15.76 0.60
N SER A 696 52.43 -14.50 0.44
CA SER A 696 53.54 -14.15 -0.43
C SER A 696 53.61 -12.65 -0.61
N ASP A 697 54.81 -12.15 -0.33
CA ASP A 697 55.32 -10.84 -0.67
C ASP A 697 55.03 -10.37 -2.11
N GLU A 698 55.16 -9.05 -2.27
CA GLU A 698 55.33 -8.29 -3.52
C GLU A 698 54.07 -8.04 -4.36
N ASP A 699 53.46 -6.87 -4.15
CA ASP A 699 53.44 -5.84 -5.19
C ASP A 699 52.97 -4.49 -4.62
N ASP A 700 53.95 -3.71 -4.16
CA ASP A 700 53.91 -2.25 -4.18
C ASP A 700 53.71 -1.76 -5.63
N LEU A 701 53.05 -0.61 -5.77
CA LEU A 701 52.79 0.15 -7.02
C LEU A 701 51.52 -0.21 -7.79
N LEU A 702 50.41 0.49 -7.51
CA LEU A 702 49.75 1.28 -8.57
C LEU A 702 48.70 2.26 -8.03
N TYR A 703 48.92 3.53 -8.36
CA TYR A 703 47.95 4.64 -8.43
C TYR A 703 47.55 5.39 -7.15
N SER A 704 48.51 6.19 -6.68
CA SER A 704 48.26 7.62 -6.54
C SER A 704 48.14 8.29 -7.93
N LEU A 705 47.33 9.36 -8.03
CA LEU A 705 47.08 10.28 -9.17
C LEU A 705 45.68 10.18 -9.82
N THR A 706 44.68 10.88 -9.27
CA THR A 706 44.04 12.08 -9.86
C THR A 706 42.98 12.68 -8.96
#